data_AF-A0A7J2RHR1-F1
#
_entry.id   AF-A0A7J2RHR1-F1
#
_cell.length_a   1.000
_cell.length_b   1.000
_cell.length_c   1.000
_cell.angle_alpha   90.00
_cell.angle_beta   90.00
_cell.angle_gamma   90.00
#
_symmetry.space_group_name_H-M   'P 1'
#
loop_
_entity.id
_entity.type
_entity.pdbx_description
1 polymer ?
#
loop_
_entity_poly.entity_id
_entity_poly.type
_entity_poly.pdbx_seq_one_letter_code
_entity_poly.pdbx_strand_id
1 'polypeptide(L)'
;MEKYPSSEGERSAISGYHPQYEITTWFAFEKLIDKTLEKIILVDPMAGQVDDFQIYSINRVDAYQVKWRKEPRFFSYKSHFIKERKSKPSMLRQLADGWKKLRKPNIRAIVHLYTNDSPSKRDHMESSNGVIPDGINNFEYFLNNIWNPAKENSEDFIENLPEDWQTILEDIRQNSGLSITEFGTFLRDCELDFRQIIPDHSEYEEEFNALYHFLLEEVANSDKKKPLIFSRDDLIRELGWKDRFTYRSSQNFILGDYYCPVEDKIGEFQEKFLSNDNGYMVLMGPPGIGKSSFLSNLEIEGNTLLIKYFINIEGSGATVRFKADGFNYLHDLLLKFENLGFKTKTKKIKYELFDLQSEFQQILEQLNKKWLTEGLRTVIIIDGIDHLERGKSPQIPLTDILLYPLDIPEGIFFILGTQNLNLIGSEIKYTLEDEKRIIKLENLSKNSVLKIIKQFNIQFNLTSNQEDLIYEKSNGHPLALIYLLKYISSFENSIEIDNLLKEYPTYKTKIEEVYYSHWNSIKSEGKFVWFFGQIARLRKFIDLKWINQAFGIEEANILERFKQYFRVEQSFRAYFFHSSFKEFLLEESQKSLGESLKDRDLVFHRSLVKKILNSDFSEYDPLRYELLYHLYHSEEFDKIIELASQDFFREQFFKFRPLQDIETDIKIFLDTINRMEKG
;
A
#
# COMPACT_ATOMS: atom_id res chain seq x y z
N MET A 1 5.36 -55.80 37.72
CA MET A 1 5.57 -54.39 37.31
C MET A 1 5.57 -54.36 35.80
N GLU A 2 4.42 -54.03 35.22
CA GLU A 2 4.26 -53.93 33.76
C GLU A 2 5.02 -52.72 33.25
N LYS A 3 5.97 -52.97 32.33
CA LYS A 3 6.55 -51.92 31.49
C LYS A 3 5.48 -51.52 30.47
N TYR A 4 5.12 -50.24 30.45
CA TYR A 4 4.44 -49.61 29.31
C TYR A 4 5.48 -48.86 28.47
N PRO A 5 5.97 -49.39 27.32
CA PRO A 5 6.95 -48.70 26.49
C PRO A 5 6.41 -48.52 25.05
N SER A 6 5.69 -47.43 24.81
CA SER A 6 5.58 -46.80 23.47
C SER A 6 4.94 -45.40 23.58
N SER A 7 3.90 -45.27 24.40
CA SER A 7 3.14 -44.02 24.56
C SER A 7 3.89 -42.90 25.29
N GLU A 8 4.84 -43.21 26.18
CA GLU A 8 5.66 -42.18 26.86
C GLU A 8 6.65 -41.50 25.90
N GLY A 9 7.20 -42.25 24.93
CA GLY A 9 8.09 -41.71 23.92
C GLY A 9 7.38 -40.75 22.97
N GLU A 10 6.21 -41.14 22.47
CA GLU A 10 5.36 -40.27 21.63
C GLU A 10 4.87 -39.04 22.39
N ARG A 11 4.39 -39.20 23.62
CA ARG A 11 3.97 -38.06 24.47
C ARG A 11 5.13 -37.11 24.75
N SER A 12 6.33 -37.64 25.01
CA SER A 12 7.52 -36.82 25.23
C SER A 12 7.95 -36.09 23.96
N ALA A 13 7.82 -36.71 22.78
CA ALA A 13 8.13 -36.08 21.49
C ALA A 13 7.14 -34.95 21.17
N ILE A 14 5.84 -35.23 21.27
CA ILE A 14 4.77 -34.23 21.06
C ILE A 14 4.92 -33.05 22.03
N SER A 15 5.27 -33.32 23.30
CA SER A 15 5.48 -32.28 24.32
C SER A 15 6.65 -31.32 24.03
N GLY A 16 7.60 -31.74 23.18
CA GLY A 16 8.72 -30.91 22.73
C GLY A 16 8.45 -30.17 21.42
N TYR A 17 7.73 -30.81 20.49
CA TYR A 17 7.43 -30.23 19.18
C TYR A 17 6.42 -29.09 19.25
N HIS A 18 5.37 -29.20 20.07
CA HIS A 18 4.35 -28.14 20.15
C HIS A 18 4.95 -26.77 20.54
N PRO A 19 5.74 -26.66 21.64
CA PRO A 19 6.45 -25.42 21.98
C PRO A 19 7.40 -24.95 20.88
N GLN A 20 8.09 -25.86 20.20
CA GLN A 20 9.00 -25.49 19.10
C GLN A 20 8.23 -24.75 18.00
N TYR A 21 7.10 -25.27 17.54
CA TYR A 21 6.29 -24.60 16.51
C TYR A 21 5.63 -23.33 17.01
N GLU A 22 5.24 -23.24 18.29
CA GLU A 22 4.76 -21.97 18.87
C GLU A 22 5.85 -20.90 18.82
N ILE A 23 7.08 -21.25 19.20
CA ILE A 23 8.23 -20.34 19.16
C ILE A 23 8.58 -19.96 17.71
N THR A 24 8.57 -20.92 16.79
CA THR A 24 8.77 -20.65 15.36
C THR A 24 7.71 -19.68 14.83
N THR A 25 6.44 -19.94 15.13
CA THR A 25 5.30 -19.11 14.71
C THR A 25 5.45 -17.70 15.26
N TRP A 26 5.80 -17.57 16.54
CA TRP A 26 6.02 -16.27 17.18
C TRP A 26 7.04 -15.42 16.43
N PHE A 27 8.25 -15.95 16.23
CA PHE A 27 9.31 -15.17 15.60
C PHE A 27 9.03 -14.91 14.12
N ALA A 28 8.43 -15.88 13.41
CA ALA A 28 8.02 -15.70 12.03
C ALA A 28 6.96 -14.59 11.91
N PHE A 29 5.94 -14.62 12.76
CA PHE A 29 4.87 -13.63 12.82
C PHE A 29 5.41 -12.23 13.12
N GLU A 30 6.25 -12.10 14.14
CA GLU A 30 6.86 -10.81 14.50
C GLU A 30 7.64 -10.21 13.33
N LYS A 31 8.51 -10.99 12.68
CA LYS A 31 9.31 -10.50 11.55
C LYS A 31 8.46 -10.20 10.31
N LEU A 32 7.35 -10.93 10.14
CA LEU A 32 6.41 -10.70 9.05
C LEU A 32 5.70 -9.35 9.22
N ILE A 33 5.16 -9.08 10.40
CA ILE A 33 4.51 -7.81 10.75
C ILE A 33 5.50 -6.64 10.63
N ASP A 34 6.72 -6.83 11.13
CA ASP A 34 7.81 -5.84 11.04
C ASP A 34 8.34 -5.61 9.61
N LYS A 35 7.86 -6.38 8.63
CA LYS A 35 8.32 -6.37 7.22
C LYS A 35 9.82 -6.62 7.07
N THR A 36 10.42 -7.31 8.04
CA THR A 36 11.86 -7.65 8.03
C THR A 36 12.11 -9.10 7.63
N LEU A 37 11.07 -9.93 7.57
CA LEU A 37 11.16 -11.31 7.14
C LEU A 37 11.45 -11.41 5.64
N GLU A 38 12.49 -12.16 5.28
CA GLU A 38 12.74 -12.59 3.90
C GLU A 38 12.15 -13.98 3.65
N LYS A 39 12.46 -14.92 4.55
CA LYS A 39 11.99 -16.30 4.50
C LYS A 39 12.16 -17.00 5.85
N ILE A 40 11.42 -18.08 6.02
CA ILE A 40 11.64 -19.08 7.07
C ILE A 40 12.09 -20.39 6.44
N ILE A 41 12.94 -21.13 7.16
CA ILE A 41 13.32 -22.49 6.79
C ILE A 41 13.01 -23.43 7.95
N LEU A 42 12.26 -24.49 7.70
CA LEU A 42 11.92 -25.53 8.66
C LEU A 42 12.61 -26.84 8.28
N VAL A 43 13.01 -27.61 9.31
CA VAL A 43 13.52 -28.99 9.18
C VAL A 43 14.64 -29.08 8.13
N ASP A 44 15.66 -28.22 8.25
CA ASP A 44 16.72 -28.13 7.26
C ASP A 44 17.82 -29.19 7.48
N PRO A 45 17.91 -30.24 6.63
CA PRO A 45 18.94 -31.26 6.79
C PRO A 45 20.37 -30.72 6.52
N MET A 46 20.51 -29.56 5.88
CA MET A 46 21.81 -28.94 5.57
C MET A 46 22.31 -28.01 6.67
N ALA A 47 21.45 -27.57 7.60
CA ALA A 47 21.80 -26.64 8.69
C ALA A 47 22.72 -27.24 9.77
N GLY A 48 23.00 -28.55 9.71
CA GLY A 48 23.69 -29.25 10.78
C GLY A 48 22.71 -29.71 11.85
N GLN A 49 22.92 -29.32 13.11
CA GLN A 49 22.06 -29.71 14.24
C GLN A 49 21.42 -28.50 14.94
N VAL A 50 21.35 -27.38 14.22
CA VAL A 50 20.55 -26.19 14.54
C VAL A 50 19.44 -26.13 13.48
N ASP A 51 18.65 -27.20 13.44
CA ASP A 51 17.78 -27.58 12.34
C ASP A 51 16.29 -27.37 12.64
N ASP A 52 15.95 -26.99 13.87
CA ASP A 52 14.57 -26.84 14.32
C ASP A 52 13.83 -25.79 13.49
N PHE A 53 14.40 -24.58 13.34
CA PHE A 53 13.98 -23.58 12.37
C PHE A 53 15.02 -22.48 12.17
N GLN A 54 14.92 -21.77 11.04
CA GLN A 54 15.74 -20.59 10.72
C GLN A 54 14.86 -19.45 10.23
N ILE A 55 15.21 -18.23 10.62
CA ILE A 55 14.53 -17.01 10.20
C ILE A 55 15.54 -16.11 9.51
N TYR A 56 15.26 -15.81 8.24
CA TYR A 56 16.06 -14.89 7.45
C TYR A 56 15.43 -13.50 7.49
N SER A 57 16.27 -12.53 7.80
CA SER A 57 16.00 -11.11 7.63
C SER A 57 17.12 -10.48 6.79
N ILE A 58 16.99 -9.19 6.47
CA ILE A 58 17.96 -8.48 5.62
C ILE A 58 19.37 -8.67 6.19
N ASN A 59 20.23 -9.36 5.42
CA ASN A 59 21.63 -9.66 5.74
C ASN A 59 21.87 -10.44 7.04
N ARG A 60 20.85 -11.13 7.59
CA ARG A 60 20.94 -11.87 8.85
C ARG A 60 20.12 -13.17 8.83
N VAL A 61 20.67 -14.22 9.44
CA VAL A 61 19.93 -15.45 9.75
C VAL A 61 20.03 -15.76 11.23
N ASP A 62 18.88 -16.00 11.85
CA ASP A 62 18.74 -16.48 13.22
C ASP A 62 18.32 -17.96 13.15
N ALA A 63 19.19 -18.85 13.61
CA ALA A 63 18.97 -20.29 13.57
C ALA A 63 18.82 -20.83 14.99
N TYR A 64 17.73 -21.55 15.23
CA TYR A 64 17.32 -21.94 16.57
C TYR A 64 17.46 -23.44 16.79
N GLN A 65 17.95 -23.79 17.97
CA GLN A 65 17.92 -25.13 18.54
C GLN A 65 17.07 -25.06 19.80
N VAL A 66 15.83 -25.52 19.72
CA VAL A 66 14.84 -25.45 20.80
C VAL A 66 14.97 -26.67 21.70
N LYS A 67 14.96 -26.45 23.01
CA LYS A 67 14.88 -27.51 24.01
C LYS A 67 13.82 -27.12 25.03
N TRP A 68 12.66 -27.77 24.96
CA TRP A 68 11.53 -27.44 25.83
C TRP A 68 11.10 -28.62 26.68
N ARG A 69 10.65 -28.34 27.91
CA ARG A 69 10.12 -29.34 28.85
C ARG A 69 8.87 -28.81 29.53
N LYS A 70 7.89 -29.69 29.81
CA LYS A 70 6.69 -29.30 30.57
C LYS A 70 7.03 -28.76 31.97
N GLU A 71 8.03 -29.36 32.62
CA GLU A 71 8.57 -28.92 33.91
C GLU A 71 10.04 -28.51 33.71
N PRO A 72 10.36 -27.20 33.80
CA PRO A 72 11.72 -26.70 33.72
C PRO A 72 12.65 -27.36 34.73
N ARG A 73 13.88 -27.66 34.31
CA ARG A 73 14.94 -28.22 35.16
C ARG A 73 16.21 -27.40 35.06
N PHE A 74 17.24 -27.85 35.78
CA PHE A 74 18.58 -27.29 35.64
C PHE A 74 19.30 -27.86 34.42
N PHE A 75 19.82 -26.96 33.59
CA PHE A 75 20.72 -27.25 32.49
C PHE A 75 22.16 -27.05 32.97
N SER A 76 22.94 -28.13 32.98
CA SER A 76 24.32 -28.11 33.48
C SER A 76 25.35 -28.03 32.35
N TYR A 77 26.44 -27.36 32.65
CA TYR A 77 27.60 -27.20 31.76
C TYR A 77 28.14 -28.56 31.32
N LYS A 78 28.59 -29.39 32.28
CA LYS A 78 29.22 -30.67 31.98
C LYS A 78 28.30 -31.63 31.24
N SER A 79 27.08 -31.90 31.73
CA SER A 79 26.29 -33.01 31.18
C SER A 79 25.42 -32.67 29.97
N HIS A 80 25.15 -31.38 29.74
CA HIS A 80 24.27 -30.94 28.65
C HIS A 80 24.99 -30.07 27.62
N PHE A 81 25.91 -29.20 28.03
CA PHE A 81 26.54 -28.23 27.12
C PHE A 81 27.76 -28.82 26.38
N ILE A 82 28.75 -29.34 27.13
CA ILE A 82 30.03 -29.80 26.55
C ILE A 82 30.13 -31.32 26.36
N LYS A 83 29.28 -32.13 26.99
CA LYS A 83 29.36 -33.59 26.88
C LYS A 83 28.96 -34.12 25.51
N GLU A 84 29.86 -34.86 24.89
CA GLU A 84 29.59 -35.67 23.71
C GLU A 84 28.89 -36.99 24.09
N ARG A 85 28.00 -37.46 23.22
CA ARG A 85 27.36 -38.78 23.33
C ARG A 85 27.84 -39.66 22.17
N LYS A 86 27.83 -40.98 22.35
CA LYS A 86 28.36 -41.98 21.38
C LYS A 86 27.94 -41.78 19.91
N SER A 87 26.83 -41.09 19.65
CA SER A 87 26.30 -40.83 18.31
C SER A 87 25.87 -39.37 18.07
N LYS A 88 26.21 -38.44 18.98
CA LYS A 88 25.80 -37.03 18.87
C LYS A 88 26.89 -36.11 19.46
N PRO A 89 27.40 -35.11 18.71
CA PRO A 89 28.36 -34.13 19.22
C PRO A 89 27.76 -33.34 20.40
N SER A 90 28.61 -32.65 21.16
CA SER A 90 28.16 -31.80 22.28
C SER A 90 27.23 -30.66 21.78
N MET A 91 26.43 -30.08 22.67
CA MET A 91 25.54 -28.97 22.29
C MET A 91 26.36 -27.77 21.77
N LEU A 92 27.46 -27.45 22.45
CA LEU A 92 28.39 -26.41 22.01
C LEU A 92 28.91 -26.68 20.60
N ARG A 93 29.29 -27.93 20.30
CA ARG A 93 29.81 -28.29 18.98
C ARG A 93 28.73 -28.22 17.90
N GLN A 94 27.49 -28.62 18.22
CA GLN A 94 26.34 -28.49 17.32
C GLN A 94 26.09 -27.02 16.92
N LEU A 95 26.12 -26.10 17.88
CA LEU A 95 25.95 -24.66 17.64
C LEU A 95 27.10 -24.10 16.79
N ALA A 96 28.34 -24.43 17.12
CA ALA A 96 29.53 -23.96 16.39
C ALA A 96 29.54 -24.45 14.93
N ASP A 97 29.23 -25.73 14.70
CA ASP A 97 29.16 -26.30 13.35
C ASP A 97 28.00 -25.68 12.54
N GLY A 98 26.85 -25.42 13.17
CA GLY A 98 25.71 -24.74 12.54
C GLY A 98 26.06 -23.29 12.13
N TRP A 99 26.65 -22.52 13.05
CA TRP A 99 27.10 -21.14 12.79
C TRP A 99 28.07 -21.08 11.60
N LYS A 100 29.06 -21.98 11.56
CA LYS A 100 30.02 -22.08 10.45
C LYS A 100 29.35 -22.34 9.10
N LYS A 101 28.34 -23.22 9.05
CA LYS A 101 27.63 -23.58 7.81
C LYS A 101 26.72 -22.47 7.31
N LEU A 102 26.08 -21.74 8.23
CA LEU A 102 25.09 -20.73 7.91
C LEU A 102 25.71 -19.37 7.56
N ARG A 103 26.89 -19.06 8.10
CA ARG A 103 27.61 -17.81 7.82
C ARG A 103 28.02 -17.72 6.34
N LYS A 104 27.68 -16.61 5.70
CA LYS A 104 28.05 -16.27 4.31
C LYS A 104 28.63 -14.85 4.24
N PRO A 105 29.34 -14.46 3.17
CA PRO A 105 29.97 -13.13 3.06
C PRO A 105 29.02 -11.95 3.35
N ASN A 106 27.75 -12.06 2.97
CA ASN A 106 26.74 -11.01 3.13
C ASN A 106 25.63 -11.36 4.14
N ILE A 107 25.78 -12.47 4.89
CA ILE A 107 24.76 -12.91 5.85
C ILE A 107 25.45 -13.22 7.18
N ARG A 108 25.14 -12.41 8.18
CA ARG A 108 25.51 -12.69 9.57
C ARG A 108 24.64 -13.84 10.09
N ALA A 109 25.26 -14.91 10.57
CA ALA A 109 24.56 -16.02 11.17
C ALA A 109 24.62 -15.91 12.70
N ILE A 110 23.48 -16.04 13.35
CA ILE A 110 23.37 -16.09 14.81
C ILE A 110 22.69 -17.42 15.16
N VAL A 111 23.29 -18.15 16.09
CA VAL A 111 22.76 -19.45 16.54
C VAL A 111 22.25 -19.34 17.96
N HIS A 112 21.08 -19.91 18.21
CA HIS A 112 20.37 -19.82 19.47
C HIS A 112 20.20 -21.21 20.08
N LEU A 113 20.58 -21.39 21.34
CA LEU A 113 20.03 -22.44 22.19
C LEU A 113 18.85 -21.86 22.97
N TYR A 114 17.63 -22.22 22.57
CA TYR A 114 16.41 -21.65 23.13
C TYR A 114 15.72 -22.65 24.06
N THR A 115 15.60 -22.32 25.35
CA THR A 115 15.11 -23.27 26.37
C THR A 115 14.41 -22.61 27.55
N ASN A 116 13.41 -23.30 28.10
CA ASN A 116 12.77 -22.93 29.35
C ASN A 116 13.48 -23.46 30.60
N ASP A 117 14.50 -24.30 30.45
CA ASP A 117 15.33 -24.74 31.56
C ASP A 117 16.10 -23.55 32.17
N SER A 118 16.47 -23.66 33.44
CA SER A 118 17.36 -22.71 34.11
C SER A 118 18.81 -23.18 34.04
N PRO A 119 19.80 -22.29 33.88
CA PRO A 119 21.19 -22.67 34.04
C PRO A 119 21.42 -23.18 35.47
N SER A 120 22.26 -24.20 35.60
CA SER A 120 22.53 -24.85 36.87
C SER A 120 23.32 -23.92 37.81
N LYS A 121 22.89 -23.87 39.09
CA LYS A 121 23.63 -23.27 40.22
C LYS A 121 24.45 -24.30 41.01
N ARG A 122 24.29 -25.57 40.69
CA ARG A 122 24.74 -26.71 41.51
C ARG A 122 25.88 -27.50 40.87
N ASP A 123 26.23 -27.19 39.63
CA ASP A 123 27.38 -27.76 38.95
C ASP A 123 28.60 -26.89 39.18
N HIS A 124 29.77 -27.51 39.04
CA HIS A 124 31.05 -26.84 39.16
C HIS A 124 31.76 -26.94 37.81
N MET A 125 32.15 -25.78 37.28
CA MET A 125 32.99 -25.68 36.11
C MET A 125 34.44 -25.86 36.56
N GLU A 126 35.13 -26.81 35.94
CA GLU A 126 36.52 -27.15 36.22
C GLU A 126 37.29 -26.96 34.91
N SER A 127 38.47 -26.34 35.00
CA SER A 127 39.40 -26.29 33.88
C SER A 127 40.08 -27.65 33.67
N SER A 128 40.56 -27.91 32.45
CA SER A 128 41.40 -29.07 32.13
C SER A 128 42.66 -29.17 33.00
N ASN A 129 43.10 -28.04 33.57
CA ASN A 129 44.28 -27.94 34.42
C ASN A 129 43.97 -28.19 35.91
N GLY A 130 42.70 -28.46 36.26
CA GLY A 130 42.27 -28.78 37.63
C GLY A 130 42.19 -27.57 38.56
N VAL A 131 42.45 -26.36 38.06
CA VAL A 131 42.30 -25.12 38.82
C VAL A 131 40.82 -24.74 38.84
N ILE A 132 40.29 -24.59 40.04
CA ILE A 132 38.90 -24.18 40.31
C ILE A 132 38.96 -22.68 40.60
N PRO A 133 38.19 -21.83 39.91
CA PRO A 133 38.12 -20.41 40.26
C PRO A 133 37.74 -20.25 41.74
N ASP A 134 38.51 -19.46 42.49
CA ASP A 134 38.16 -19.13 43.88
C ASP A 134 36.80 -18.40 43.91
N GLY A 135 35.71 -19.11 44.29
CA GLY A 135 34.36 -18.54 44.40
C GLY A 135 33.26 -19.33 43.68
N ILE A 136 32.18 -18.64 43.30
CA ILE A 136 31.01 -19.23 42.62
C ILE A 136 31.38 -19.54 41.17
N ASN A 137 31.49 -20.82 40.81
CA ASN A 137 31.94 -21.30 39.49
C ASN A 137 30.90 -22.20 38.78
N ASN A 138 29.61 -21.95 38.99
CA ASN A 138 28.54 -22.69 38.34
C ASN A 138 28.19 -22.13 36.96
N PHE A 139 27.38 -22.88 36.19
CA PHE A 139 27.07 -22.49 34.82
C PHE A 139 26.29 -21.17 34.72
N GLU A 140 25.40 -20.88 35.68
CA GLU A 140 24.72 -19.59 35.71
C GLU A 140 25.67 -18.42 35.93
N TYR A 141 26.64 -18.57 36.83
CA TYR A 141 27.66 -17.55 37.05
C TYR A 141 28.47 -17.29 35.79
N PHE A 142 28.90 -18.36 35.10
CA PHE A 142 29.62 -18.27 33.84
C PHE A 142 28.81 -17.52 32.78
N LEU A 143 27.52 -17.84 32.60
CA LEU A 143 26.70 -17.17 31.59
C LEU A 143 26.58 -15.66 31.87
N ASN A 144 26.27 -15.30 33.11
CA ASN A 144 25.99 -13.91 33.48
C ASN A 144 27.24 -13.03 33.57
N ASN A 145 28.37 -13.58 34.02
CA ASN A 145 29.58 -12.79 34.30
C ASN A 145 30.67 -12.97 33.26
N ILE A 146 30.61 -14.01 32.43
CA ILE A 146 31.66 -14.32 31.45
C ILE A 146 31.09 -14.35 30.03
N TRP A 147 30.13 -15.24 29.73
CA TRP A 147 29.61 -15.41 28.37
C TRP A 147 28.90 -14.17 27.84
N ASN A 148 27.94 -13.62 28.58
CA ASN A 148 27.16 -12.45 28.14
C ASN A 148 28.02 -11.18 28.01
N PRO A 149 28.87 -10.81 28.98
CA PRO A 149 29.75 -9.64 28.83
C PRO A 149 30.77 -9.78 27.69
N ALA A 150 31.28 -11.00 27.43
CA ALA A 150 32.20 -11.25 26.33
C ALA A 150 31.57 -11.00 24.94
N LYS A 151 30.24 -10.89 24.81
CA LYS A 151 29.58 -10.54 23.54
C LYS A 151 29.72 -9.06 23.19
N GLU A 152 29.79 -8.18 24.18
CA GLU A 152 29.77 -6.74 23.98
C GLU A 152 31.16 -6.18 23.67
N ASN A 153 32.22 -6.73 24.27
CA ASN A 153 33.62 -6.31 24.02
C ASN A 153 34.61 -7.49 24.12
N SER A 154 34.59 -8.39 23.13
CA SER A 154 35.22 -9.71 23.24
C SER A 154 36.73 -9.73 23.46
N GLU A 155 37.51 -8.82 22.86
CA GLU A 155 38.99 -8.90 22.94
C GLU A 155 39.52 -8.32 24.26
N ASP A 156 39.19 -7.06 24.58
CA ASP A 156 39.62 -6.42 25.83
C ASP A 156 39.05 -7.11 27.08
N PHE A 157 37.81 -7.61 27.02
CA PHE A 157 37.20 -8.28 28.15
C PHE A 157 37.91 -9.59 28.48
N ILE A 158 38.19 -10.42 27.46
CA ILE A 158 38.81 -11.74 27.66
C ILE A 158 40.25 -11.59 28.19
N GLU A 159 41.03 -10.61 27.70
CA GLU A 159 42.40 -10.37 28.17
C GLU A 159 42.45 -9.95 29.65
N ASN A 160 41.42 -9.28 30.16
CA ASN A 160 41.33 -8.82 31.55
C ASN A 160 40.66 -9.82 32.51
N LEU A 161 40.22 -10.99 32.02
CA LEU A 161 39.66 -12.04 32.87
C LEU A 161 40.75 -12.70 33.74
N PRO A 162 40.40 -13.19 34.94
CA PRO A 162 41.28 -14.06 35.72
C PRO A 162 41.75 -15.29 34.90
N GLU A 163 42.99 -15.73 35.13
CA GLU A 163 43.65 -16.83 34.39
C GLU A 163 42.80 -18.12 34.34
N ASP A 164 42.06 -18.41 35.41
CA ASP A 164 41.15 -19.57 35.50
C ASP A 164 40.00 -19.49 34.48
N TRP A 165 39.41 -18.30 34.32
CA TRP A 165 38.31 -18.10 33.37
C TRP A 165 38.81 -18.05 31.93
N GLN A 166 40.03 -17.56 31.70
CA GLN A 166 40.68 -17.65 30.39
C GLN A 166 40.91 -19.13 30.01
N THR A 167 41.36 -19.95 30.96
CA THR A 167 41.55 -21.40 30.74
C THR A 167 40.24 -22.10 30.41
N ILE A 168 39.15 -21.79 31.13
CA ILE A 168 37.82 -22.34 30.84
C ILE A 168 37.31 -21.91 29.45
N LEU A 169 37.55 -20.67 29.03
CA LEU A 169 37.18 -20.21 27.69
C LEU A 169 37.99 -20.92 26.60
N GLU A 170 39.26 -21.18 26.85
CA GLU A 170 40.11 -21.97 25.95
C GLU A 170 39.62 -23.42 25.85
N ASP A 171 39.21 -24.04 26.97
CA ASP A 171 38.56 -25.36 26.96
C ASP A 171 37.28 -25.35 26.12
N ILE A 172 36.43 -24.35 26.30
CA ILE A 172 35.20 -24.18 25.49
C ILE A 172 35.57 -24.01 24.01
N ARG A 173 36.58 -23.20 23.68
CA ARG A 173 37.07 -23.04 22.31
C ARG A 173 37.49 -24.39 21.72
N GLN A 174 38.28 -25.18 22.45
CA GLN A 174 38.73 -26.49 21.99
C GLN A 174 37.54 -27.44 21.77
N ASN A 175 36.59 -27.47 22.71
CA ASN A 175 35.37 -28.29 22.60
C ASN A 175 34.46 -27.83 21.44
N SER A 176 34.47 -26.55 21.08
CA SER A 176 33.73 -26.02 19.92
C SER A 176 34.40 -26.34 18.58
N GLY A 177 35.71 -26.60 18.56
CA GLY A 177 36.49 -26.83 17.34
C GLY A 177 36.66 -25.61 16.44
N LEU A 178 36.55 -24.42 17.02
CA LEU A 178 36.76 -23.15 16.33
C LEU A 178 38.21 -22.68 16.48
N SER A 179 38.75 -22.01 15.46
CA SER A 179 40.02 -21.28 15.60
C SER A 179 39.87 -20.10 16.56
N ILE A 180 40.98 -19.50 17.01
CA ILE A 180 40.96 -18.30 17.87
C ILE A 180 40.18 -17.14 17.24
N THR A 181 40.39 -16.87 15.95
CA THR A 181 39.71 -15.78 15.24
C THR A 181 38.23 -16.08 15.01
N GLU A 182 37.88 -17.34 14.75
CA GLU A 182 36.50 -17.78 14.60
C GLU A 182 35.75 -17.72 15.93
N PHE A 183 36.39 -18.12 17.03
CA PHE A 183 35.78 -18.21 18.34
C PHE A 183 35.33 -16.85 18.88
N GLY A 184 36.14 -15.81 18.74
CA GLY A 184 35.76 -14.45 19.13
C GLY A 184 34.55 -13.92 18.34
N THR A 185 34.39 -14.32 17.08
CA THR A 185 33.19 -13.99 16.30
C THR A 185 31.99 -14.83 16.73
N PHE A 186 32.19 -16.13 16.93
CA PHE A 186 31.14 -17.05 17.38
C PHE A 186 30.56 -16.65 18.74
N LEU A 187 31.38 -16.21 19.70
CA LEU A 187 30.89 -15.73 21.00
C LEU A 187 29.85 -14.60 20.84
N ARG A 188 30.08 -13.68 19.89
CA ARG A 188 29.16 -12.56 19.58
C ARG A 188 27.92 -12.97 18.79
N ASP A 189 27.94 -14.16 18.21
CA ASP A 189 26.91 -14.70 17.31
C ASP A 189 26.23 -15.94 17.90
N CYS A 190 26.45 -16.25 19.18
CA CYS A 190 25.91 -17.43 19.86
C CYS A 190 25.12 -17.01 21.10
N GLU A 191 23.81 -17.17 20.99
CA GLU A 191 22.85 -16.81 22.02
C GLU A 191 22.41 -18.05 22.81
N LEU A 192 22.46 -17.92 24.13
CA LEU A 192 22.11 -18.98 25.07
C LEU A 192 20.88 -18.52 25.86
N ASP A 193 19.72 -18.67 25.23
CA ASP A 193 18.43 -18.16 25.69
C ASP A 193 17.80 -19.13 26.69
N PHE A 194 18.19 -18.98 27.96
CA PHE A 194 17.64 -19.76 29.08
C PHE A 194 16.43 -19.07 29.72
N ARG A 195 15.64 -19.84 30.49
CA ARG A 195 14.46 -19.36 31.24
C ARG A 195 13.41 -18.70 30.35
N GLN A 196 13.32 -19.14 29.10
CA GLN A 196 12.37 -18.60 28.15
C GLN A 196 10.95 -19.03 28.51
N ILE A 197 10.00 -18.17 28.17
CA ILE A 197 8.57 -18.43 28.24
C ILE A 197 8.00 -18.30 26.83
N ILE A 198 6.95 -19.07 26.52
CA ILE A 198 6.21 -18.84 25.28
C ILE A 198 5.55 -17.46 25.40
N PRO A 199 5.80 -16.54 24.46
CA PRO A 199 5.20 -15.22 24.51
C PRO A 199 3.67 -15.27 24.48
N ASP A 200 3.04 -14.36 25.21
CA ASP A 200 1.59 -14.17 25.16
C ASP A 200 1.20 -13.59 23.79
N HIS A 201 0.30 -14.29 23.11
CA HIS A 201 -0.21 -13.96 21.77
C HIS A 201 -1.74 -13.87 21.76
N SER A 202 -2.37 -13.73 22.94
CA SER A 202 -3.83 -13.65 23.09
C SER A 202 -4.49 -12.53 22.26
N GLU A 203 -3.78 -11.43 22.01
CA GLU A 203 -4.28 -10.31 21.20
C GLU A 203 -4.44 -10.65 19.70
N TYR A 204 -3.71 -11.65 19.20
CA TYR A 204 -3.67 -12.07 17.79
C TYR A 204 -3.73 -13.60 17.69
N GLU A 205 -4.53 -14.22 18.56
CA GLU A 205 -4.64 -15.66 18.68
C GLU A 205 -5.14 -16.29 17.37
N GLU A 206 -6.08 -15.66 16.66
CA GLU A 206 -6.57 -16.15 15.38
C GLU A 206 -5.46 -16.18 14.31
N GLU A 207 -4.74 -15.08 14.15
CA GLU A 207 -3.65 -14.97 13.18
C GLU A 207 -2.49 -15.91 13.53
N PHE A 208 -2.13 -15.98 14.81
CA PHE A 208 -1.10 -16.87 15.30
C PHE A 208 -1.46 -18.32 15.03
N ASN A 209 -2.69 -18.74 15.36
CA ASN A 209 -3.16 -20.10 15.13
C ASN A 209 -3.20 -20.43 13.63
N ALA A 210 -3.59 -19.49 12.77
CA ALA A 210 -3.57 -19.70 11.32
C ALA A 210 -2.16 -19.99 10.80
N LEU A 211 -1.15 -19.20 11.21
CA LEU A 211 0.24 -19.47 10.83
C LEU A 211 0.75 -20.77 11.48
N TYR A 212 0.47 -21.00 12.75
CA TYR A 212 0.88 -22.20 13.48
C TYR A 212 0.37 -23.48 12.80
N HIS A 213 -0.92 -23.55 12.48
CA HIS A 213 -1.53 -24.68 11.81
C HIS A 213 -0.97 -24.87 10.40
N PHE A 214 -0.79 -23.77 9.64
CA PHE A 214 -0.15 -23.83 8.32
C PHE A 214 1.25 -24.46 8.39
N LEU A 215 2.12 -23.98 9.30
CA LEU A 215 3.47 -24.52 9.43
C LEU A 215 3.46 -26.00 9.84
N LEU A 216 2.60 -26.39 10.77
CA LEU A 216 2.46 -27.79 11.19
C LEU A 216 1.99 -28.71 10.06
N GLU A 217 0.97 -28.30 9.31
CA GLU A 217 0.42 -29.07 8.19
C GLU A 217 1.47 -29.26 7.09
N GLU A 218 2.20 -28.21 6.76
CA GLU A 218 3.28 -28.27 5.78
C GLU A 218 4.40 -29.23 6.21
N VAL A 219 4.81 -29.21 7.48
CA VAL A 219 5.79 -30.20 7.96
C VAL A 219 5.22 -31.62 7.89
N ALA A 220 3.98 -31.82 8.32
CA ALA A 220 3.34 -33.14 8.32
C ALA A 220 3.21 -33.76 6.92
N ASN A 221 3.01 -32.92 5.90
CA ASN A 221 2.84 -33.34 4.51
C ASN A 221 4.15 -33.41 3.70
N SER A 222 5.27 -32.97 4.28
CA SER A 222 6.54 -32.84 3.57
C SER A 222 7.32 -34.15 3.39
N ASP A 223 8.13 -34.22 2.33
CA ASP A 223 9.07 -35.30 2.10
C ASP A 223 10.31 -35.13 3.02
N LYS A 224 10.66 -36.18 3.77
CA LYS A 224 11.63 -36.18 4.89
C LYS A 224 13.07 -35.79 4.52
N LYS A 225 13.35 -35.47 3.25
CA LYS A 225 14.69 -35.20 2.73
C LYS A 225 14.91 -33.77 2.25
N LYS A 226 13.89 -32.92 2.23
CA LYS A 226 14.03 -31.54 1.74
C LYS A 226 13.71 -30.54 2.84
N PRO A 227 14.50 -29.45 2.96
CA PRO A 227 14.11 -28.31 3.79
C PRO A 227 12.82 -27.71 3.25
N LEU A 228 11.93 -27.30 4.15
CA LEU A 228 10.78 -26.49 3.79
C LEU A 228 11.18 -25.02 3.85
N ILE A 229 10.99 -24.31 2.75
CA ILE A 229 11.37 -22.90 2.62
C ILE A 229 10.12 -22.13 2.25
N PHE A 230 9.72 -21.20 3.10
CA PHE A 230 8.62 -20.28 2.80
C PHE A 230 9.18 -18.87 2.74
N SER A 231 9.08 -18.23 1.57
CA SER A 231 9.35 -16.80 1.49
C SER A 231 8.25 -16.01 2.19
N ARG A 232 8.54 -14.74 2.49
CA ARG A 232 7.51 -13.80 2.98
C ARG A 232 6.28 -13.77 2.08
N ASP A 233 6.48 -13.73 0.77
CA ASP A 233 5.37 -13.67 -0.19
C ASP A 233 4.59 -14.97 -0.27
N ASP A 234 5.24 -16.12 -0.06
CA ASP A 234 4.54 -17.41 0.06
C ASP A 234 3.62 -17.40 1.29
N LEU A 235 4.14 -17.02 2.47
CA LEU A 235 3.33 -16.96 3.69
C LEU A 235 2.13 -16.03 3.54
N ILE A 236 2.34 -14.81 3.01
CA ILE A 236 1.26 -13.84 2.79
C ILE A 236 0.20 -14.39 1.83
N ARG A 237 0.62 -15.11 0.78
CA ARG A 237 -0.27 -15.67 -0.23
C ARG A 237 -1.09 -16.84 0.35
N GLU A 238 -0.42 -17.83 0.94
CA GLU A 238 -1.09 -19.04 1.45
C GLU A 238 -2.03 -18.74 2.62
N LEU A 239 -1.68 -17.76 3.47
CA LEU A 239 -2.54 -17.34 4.59
C LEU A 239 -3.64 -16.34 4.18
N GLY A 240 -3.64 -15.85 2.93
CA GLY A 240 -4.62 -14.86 2.47
C GLY A 240 -4.45 -13.49 3.12
N TRP A 241 -3.24 -13.14 3.57
CA TRP A 241 -2.96 -11.89 4.32
C TRP A 241 -2.57 -10.71 3.42
N LYS A 242 -2.73 -10.85 2.10
CA LYS A 242 -2.31 -9.85 1.11
C LYS A 242 -2.87 -8.46 1.38
N ASP A 243 -4.14 -8.38 1.80
CA ASP A 243 -4.84 -7.12 2.05
C ASP A 243 -4.16 -6.25 3.09
N ARG A 244 -3.50 -6.84 4.10
CA ARG A 244 -2.78 -6.12 5.16
C ARG A 244 -1.50 -5.45 4.67
N PHE A 245 -0.85 -6.04 3.67
CA PHE A 245 0.49 -5.65 3.22
C PHE A 245 0.50 -4.93 1.88
N THR A 246 -0.67 -4.72 1.25
CA THR A 246 -0.78 -4.10 -0.07
C THR A 246 -1.67 -2.86 -0.03
N TYR A 247 -1.32 -1.87 -0.85
CA TYR A 247 -2.19 -0.72 -1.03
C TYR A 247 -3.52 -1.16 -1.63
N ARG A 248 -4.60 -0.70 -1.02
CA ARG A 248 -5.96 -0.93 -1.49
C ARG A 248 -6.27 -0.05 -2.69
N SER A 249 -5.53 1.04 -2.87
CA SER A 249 -5.72 1.96 -3.98
C SER A 249 -4.40 2.52 -4.54
N SER A 250 -4.35 2.70 -5.87
CA SER A 250 -3.20 3.35 -6.51
C SER A 250 -3.22 4.85 -6.27
N GLN A 251 -2.06 5.40 -5.90
CA GLN A 251 -1.84 6.79 -5.49
C GLN A 251 -0.96 7.57 -6.47
N ASN A 252 -0.70 7.00 -7.64
CA ASN A 252 0.11 7.62 -8.69
C ASN A 252 -0.76 8.54 -9.55
N PHE A 253 -0.73 9.84 -9.25
CA PHE A 253 -1.29 10.85 -10.14
C PHE A 253 -0.34 11.06 -11.34
N ILE A 254 -0.81 10.81 -12.55
CA ILE A 254 -0.03 11.02 -13.77
C ILE A 254 -0.22 12.48 -14.21
N LEU A 255 0.87 13.23 -14.24
CA LEU A 255 0.86 14.60 -14.75
C LEU A 255 0.57 14.59 -16.26
N GLY A 256 -0.23 15.55 -16.71
CA GLY A 256 -0.37 15.81 -18.14
C GLY A 256 0.90 16.43 -18.72
N ASP A 257 1.11 16.24 -20.01
CA ASP A 257 2.33 16.64 -20.75
C ASP A 257 2.63 18.16 -20.73
N TYR A 258 1.70 19.00 -20.25
CA TYR A 258 1.74 20.46 -20.40
C TYR A 258 1.52 21.22 -19.07
N TYR A 259 2.05 20.72 -17.97
CA TYR A 259 2.02 21.43 -16.68
C TYR A 259 3.03 22.58 -16.63
N CYS A 260 2.57 23.78 -16.24
CA CYS A 260 3.43 24.90 -15.87
C CYS A 260 3.17 25.29 -14.41
N PRO A 261 4.19 25.31 -13.53
CA PRO A 261 4.03 25.80 -12.17
C PRO A 261 3.57 27.26 -12.14
N VAL A 262 2.69 27.58 -11.19
CA VAL A 262 2.37 28.98 -10.86
C VAL A 262 3.34 29.41 -9.76
N GLU A 263 4.54 29.85 -10.16
CA GLU A 263 5.66 30.19 -9.25
C GLU A 263 5.22 31.12 -8.11
N ASP A 264 4.42 32.14 -8.40
CA ASP A 264 3.89 33.08 -7.41
C ASP A 264 3.06 32.39 -6.31
N LYS A 265 2.28 31.36 -6.67
CA LYS A 265 1.44 30.61 -5.72
C LYS A 265 2.25 29.58 -4.92
N ILE A 266 3.39 29.14 -5.43
CA ILE A 266 4.32 28.31 -4.66
C ILE A 266 4.95 29.15 -3.54
N GLY A 267 5.37 30.39 -3.85
CA GLY A 267 5.85 31.34 -2.84
C GLY A 267 4.79 31.66 -1.78
N GLU A 268 3.57 32.02 -2.21
CA GLU A 268 2.43 32.25 -1.30
C GLU A 268 2.15 31.03 -0.41
N PHE A 269 2.21 29.83 -0.99
CA PHE A 269 2.04 28.58 -0.26
C PHE A 269 3.10 28.42 0.83
N GLN A 270 4.38 28.60 0.47
CA GLN A 270 5.50 28.45 1.41
C GLN A 270 5.42 29.46 2.55
N GLU A 271 5.13 30.73 2.27
CA GLU A 271 4.96 31.76 3.30
C GLU A 271 3.85 31.39 4.29
N LYS A 272 2.69 30.99 3.78
CA LYS A 272 1.55 30.57 4.61
C LYS A 272 1.86 29.33 5.42
N PHE A 273 2.51 28.34 4.81
CA PHE A 273 2.96 27.11 5.47
C PHE A 273 3.97 27.38 6.60
N LEU A 274 4.92 28.29 6.38
CA LEU A 274 5.91 28.67 7.40
C LEU A 274 5.30 29.50 8.54
N SER A 275 4.22 30.24 8.28
CA SER A 275 3.54 31.08 9.27
C SER A 275 2.66 30.33 10.27
N ASN A 276 2.50 29.01 10.09
CA ASN A 276 1.73 28.14 10.97
C ASN A 276 2.63 27.00 11.46
N ASP A 277 2.27 26.40 12.60
CA ASP A 277 3.00 25.25 13.16
C ASP A 277 2.25 23.91 13.01
N ASN A 278 0.92 23.94 12.81
CA ASN A 278 0.09 22.75 12.57
C ASN A 278 -1.30 23.06 11.98
N GLY A 279 -2.05 21.99 11.75
CA GLY A 279 -3.49 22.00 11.50
C GLY A 279 -3.84 21.87 10.02
N TYR A 280 -4.94 22.51 9.62
CA TYR A 280 -5.44 22.44 8.24
C TYR A 280 -5.04 23.66 7.42
N MET A 281 -4.76 23.41 6.15
CA MET A 281 -4.71 24.38 5.07
C MET A 281 -5.53 23.86 3.89
N VAL A 282 -6.07 24.76 3.07
CA VAL A 282 -6.90 24.39 1.92
C VAL A 282 -6.39 25.05 0.64
N LEU A 283 -6.29 24.23 -0.41
CA LEU A 283 -6.06 24.70 -1.77
C LEU A 283 -7.40 24.71 -2.52
N MET A 284 -7.90 25.90 -2.81
CA MET A 284 -9.19 26.12 -3.45
C MET A 284 -9.05 26.56 -4.89
N GLY A 285 -10.01 26.15 -5.71
CA GLY A 285 -10.17 26.67 -7.07
C GLY A 285 -11.16 25.86 -7.89
N PRO A 286 -11.63 26.39 -9.03
CA PRO A 286 -12.62 25.72 -9.87
C PRO A 286 -12.07 24.42 -10.50
N PRO A 287 -12.94 23.55 -11.04
CA PRO A 287 -12.52 22.39 -11.83
C PRO A 287 -11.59 22.78 -12.97
N GLY A 288 -10.47 22.06 -13.16
CA GLY A 288 -9.55 22.30 -14.27
C GLY A 288 -8.54 23.44 -14.08
N ILE A 289 -8.54 24.12 -12.92
CA ILE A 289 -7.54 25.16 -12.58
C ILE A 289 -6.14 24.60 -12.26
N GLY A 290 -6.01 23.27 -12.13
CA GLY A 290 -4.72 22.62 -11.86
C GLY A 290 -4.41 22.32 -10.38
N LYS A 291 -5.41 22.22 -9.49
CA LYS A 291 -5.23 21.84 -8.06
C LYS A 291 -4.42 20.54 -7.90
N SER A 292 -4.87 19.46 -8.53
CA SER A 292 -4.21 18.15 -8.45
C SER A 292 -2.78 18.18 -9.00
N SER A 293 -2.56 18.91 -10.10
CA SER A 293 -1.22 19.09 -10.68
C SER A 293 -0.30 19.91 -9.75
N PHE A 294 -0.83 20.95 -9.10
CA PHE A 294 -0.12 21.75 -8.11
C PHE A 294 0.28 20.89 -6.90
N LEU A 295 -0.67 20.17 -6.29
CA LEU A 295 -0.42 19.32 -5.12
C LEU A 295 0.48 18.12 -5.45
N SER A 296 0.37 17.57 -6.67
CA SER A 296 1.23 16.49 -7.13
C SER A 296 2.69 16.94 -7.29
N ASN A 297 2.94 18.18 -7.72
CA ASN A 297 4.28 18.74 -7.88
C ASN A 297 4.72 19.63 -6.72
N LEU A 298 3.94 19.69 -5.64
CA LEU A 298 4.30 20.49 -4.50
C LEU A 298 5.58 19.94 -3.87
N GLU A 299 6.61 20.77 -3.86
CA GLU A 299 7.83 20.59 -3.10
C GLU A 299 7.83 21.64 -1.99
N ILE A 300 8.11 21.18 -0.77
CA ILE A 300 8.11 22.03 0.42
C ILE A 300 9.56 22.11 0.90
N GLU A 301 10.06 23.33 1.02
CA GLU A 301 11.41 23.58 1.52
C GLU A 301 11.58 23.12 2.97
N GLY A 302 12.82 22.76 3.32
CA GLY A 302 13.17 22.30 4.66
C GLY A 302 13.01 20.79 4.87
N ASN A 303 13.19 20.36 6.12
CA ASN A 303 13.08 18.95 6.51
C ASN A 303 11.60 18.55 6.61
N THR A 304 10.98 18.21 5.47
CA THR A 304 9.54 17.93 5.38
C THR A 304 9.28 16.52 4.83
N LEU A 305 8.45 15.75 5.55
CA LEU A 305 7.87 14.49 5.09
C LEU A 305 6.53 14.77 4.40
N LEU A 306 6.43 14.43 3.12
CA LEU A 306 5.24 14.67 2.30
C LEU A 306 4.50 13.38 1.96
N ILE A 307 3.24 13.27 2.37
CA ILE A 307 2.36 12.12 2.12
C ILE A 307 1.17 12.57 1.29
N LYS A 308 0.97 11.98 0.11
CA LYS A 308 -0.09 12.38 -0.84
C LYS A 308 -1.18 11.32 -0.93
N TYR A 309 -2.44 11.71 -0.83
CA TYR A 309 -3.61 10.84 -1.00
C TYR A 309 -4.62 11.47 -1.99
N PHE A 310 -4.78 10.84 -3.15
CA PHE A 310 -5.65 11.33 -4.23
C PHE A 310 -6.91 10.48 -4.37
N ILE A 311 -8.07 11.09 -4.12
CA ILE A 311 -9.38 10.43 -4.17
C ILE A 311 -9.78 10.13 -5.61
N ASN A 312 -9.50 11.04 -6.54
CA ASN A 312 -9.79 10.86 -7.96
C ASN A 312 -8.51 10.75 -8.78
N ILE A 313 -8.23 9.52 -9.23
CA ILE A 313 -7.16 9.24 -10.21
C ILE A 313 -7.81 8.43 -11.34
N GLU A 314 -7.81 8.99 -12.54
CA GLU A 314 -8.30 8.30 -13.73
C GLU A 314 -7.48 7.02 -13.99
N GLY A 315 -8.16 5.91 -14.30
CA GLY A 315 -7.50 4.62 -14.60
C GLY A 315 -6.96 3.84 -13.41
N SER A 316 -7.18 4.29 -12.17
CA SER A 316 -6.62 3.67 -10.95
C SER A 316 -7.24 2.34 -10.49
N GLY A 317 -8.18 1.77 -11.25
CA GLY A 317 -8.89 0.50 -10.94
C GLY A 317 -9.90 0.60 -9.78
N ALA A 318 -9.55 1.32 -8.72
CA ALA A 318 -10.43 1.59 -7.58
C ALA A 318 -11.40 2.74 -7.88
N THR A 319 -12.65 2.59 -7.46
CA THR A 319 -13.66 3.66 -7.58
C THR A 319 -13.39 4.81 -6.62
N VAL A 320 -13.84 6.02 -6.97
CA VAL A 320 -13.86 7.19 -6.07
C VAL A 320 -14.49 6.82 -4.72
N ARG A 321 -15.63 6.12 -4.73
CA ARG A 321 -16.32 5.68 -3.51
C ARG A 321 -15.43 4.84 -2.61
N PHE A 322 -14.64 3.93 -3.19
CA PHE A 322 -13.73 3.06 -2.43
C PHE A 322 -12.59 3.87 -1.81
N LYS A 323 -11.98 4.79 -2.57
CA LYS A 323 -10.91 5.67 -2.08
C LYS A 323 -11.39 6.70 -1.06
N ALA A 324 -12.64 7.11 -1.16
CA ALA A 324 -13.23 8.09 -0.29
C ALA A 324 -13.80 7.48 1.01
N ASP A 325 -13.70 6.16 1.16
CA ASP A 325 -14.06 5.45 2.38
C ASP A 325 -12.94 5.57 3.42
N GLY A 326 -13.32 5.91 4.65
CA GLY A 326 -12.41 6.23 5.73
C GLY A 326 -11.52 5.07 6.14
N PHE A 327 -12.03 3.83 6.07
CA PHE A 327 -11.23 2.64 6.35
C PHE A 327 -10.10 2.49 5.33
N ASN A 328 -10.41 2.59 4.04
CA ASN A 328 -9.41 2.45 2.98
C ASN A 328 -8.39 3.59 3.00
N TYR A 329 -8.83 4.81 3.33
CA TYR A 329 -7.96 5.96 3.52
C TYR A 329 -6.93 5.73 4.64
N LEU A 330 -7.37 5.37 5.85
CA LEU A 330 -6.46 5.16 6.97
C LEU A 330 -5.54 3.96 6.72
N HIS A 331 -6.07 2.88 6.14
CA HIS A 331 -5.26 1.71 5.80
C HIS A 331 -4.10 2.06 4.88
N ASP A 332 -4.38 2.72 3.74
CA ASP A 332 -3.34 3.09 2.78
C ASP A 332 -2.39 4.15 3.35
N LEU A 333 -2.88 5.04 4.21
CA LEU A 333 -2.08 6.05 4.90
C LEU A 333 -1.09 5.41 5.89
N LEU A 334 -1.57 4.52 6.75
CA LEU A 334 -0.73 3.78 7.70
C LEU A 334 0.32 2.94 6.97
N LEU A 335 -0.06 2.24 5.91
CA LEU A 335 0.87 1.44 5.13
C LEU A 335 2.00 2.29 4.52
N LYS A 336 1.72 3.55 4.12
CA LYS A 336 2.77 4.50 3.70
C LYS A 336 3.71 4.84 4.84
N PHE A 337 3.19 5.17 6.02
CA PHE A 337 4.03 5.48 7.18
C PHE A 337 4.88 4.29 7.61
N GLU A 338 4.32 3.07 7.62
CA GLU A 338 5.08 1.86 7.91
C GLU A 338 6.23 1.63 6.92
N ASN A 339 5.98 1.84 5.62
CA ASN A 339 7.02 1.71 4.60
C ASN A 339 8.11 2.78 4.72
N LEU A 340 7.84 3.89 5.40
CA LEU A 340 8.81 4.93 5.76
C LEU A 340 9.51 4.66 7.10
N GLY A 341 9.21 3.54 7.76
CA GLY A 341 9.87 3.09 8.99
C GLY A 341 9.17 3.50 10.29
N PHE A 342 7.97 4.09 10.23
CA PHE A 342 7.18 4.35 11.44
C PHE A 342 6.47 3.07 11.88
N LYS A 343 6.62 2.66 13.14
CA LYS A 343 6.11 1.37 13.63
C LYS A 343 5.01 1.59 14.66
N THR A 344 3.93 0.82 14.59
CA THR A 344 2.87 0.80 15.61
C THR A 344 3.04 -0.42 16.52
N LYS A 345 2.39 -0.40 17.69
CA LYS A 345 2.47 -1.52 18.64
C LYS A 345 1.61 -2.71 18.21
N THR A 346 0.54 -2.44 17.46
CA THR A 346 -0.45 -3.41 17.07
C THR A 346 0.12 -4.36 16.01
N LYS A 347 -0.06 -5.67 16.23
CA LYS A 347 0.44 -6.72 15.32
C LYS A 347 -0.69 -7.43 14.55
N LYS A 348 -1.88 -6.84 14.48
CA LYS A 348 -3.06 -7.46 13.85
C LYS A 348 -2.91 -7.57 12.32
N ILE A 349 -3.47 -8.64 11.75
CA ILE A 349 -3.59 -8.79 10.30
C ILE A 349 -4.92 -8.22 9.81
N LYS A 350 -6.00 -8.49 10.55
CA LYS A 350 -7.32 -7.95 10.23
C LYS A 350 -7.56 -6.69 11.06
N TYR A 351 -7.88 -5.61 10.37
CA TYR A 351 -8.20 -4.34 11.00
C TYR A 351 -9.70 -4.06 10.98
N GLU A 352 -10.17 -3.53 12.10
CA GLU A 352 -11.36 -2.70 12.13
C GLU A 352 -10.98 -1.22 12.07
N LEU A 353 -11.97 -0.34 11.85
CA LEU A 353 -11.72 1.11 11.77
C LEU A 353 -11.08 1.65 13.06
N PHE A 354 -11.53 1.17 14.22
CA PHE A 354 -11.00 1.58 15.52
C PHE A 354 -9.51 1.25 15.67
N ASP A 355 -9.09 0.08 15.18
CA ASP A 355 -7.68 -0.32 15.21
C ASP A 355 -6.82 0.66 14.38
N LEU A 356 -7.28 0.99 13.16
CA LEU A 356 -6.59 1.94 12.28
C LEU A 356 -6.51 3.34 12.91
N GLN A 357 -7.56 3.78 13.59
CA GLN A 357 -7.55 5.07 14.29
C GLN A 357 -6.56 5.09 15.46
N SER A 358 -6.53 4.03 16.26
CA SER A 358 -5.58 3.88 17.37
C SER A 358 -4.13 3.85 16.88
N GLU A 359 -3.87 3.14 15.79
CA GLU A 359 -2.57 3.11 15.16
C GLU A 359 -2.17 4.46 14.60
N PHE A 360 -3.09 5.17 13.97
CA PHE A 360 -2.81 6.51 13.44
C PHE A 360 -2.44 7.48 14.54
N GLN A 361 -3.08 7.40 15.71
CA GLN A 361 -2.70 8.18 16.89
C GLN A 361 -1.25 7.91 17.33
N GLN A 362 -0.82 6.64 17.36
CA GLN A 362 0.58 6.29 17.69
C GLN A 362 1.57 6.82 16.65
N ILE A 363 1.18 6.87 15.38
CA ILE A 363 1.99 7.47 14.31
C ILE A 363 2.10 8.99 14.53
N LEU A 364 1.02 9.68 14.86
CA LEU A 364 1.04 11.12 15.16
C LEU A 364 1.98 11.46 16.33
N GLU A 365 1.98 10.64 17.39
CA GLU A 365 2.91 10.79 18.52
C GLU A 365 4.38 10.66 18.07
N GLN A 366 4.69 9.70 17.20
CA GLN A 366 6.03 9.52 16.65
C GLN A 366 6.46 10.68 15.75
N LEU A 367 5.55 11.17 14.90
CA LEU A 367 5.79 12.31 14.02
C LEU A 367 6.04 13.58 14.83
N ASN A 368 5.25 13.83 15.88
CA ASN A 368 5.46 14.96 16.78
C ASN A 368 6.81 14.85 17.51
N LYS A 369 7.18 13.66 17.99
CA LYS A 369 8.52 13.45 18.58
C LYS A 369 9.64 13.78 17.59
N LYS A 370 9.52 13.34 16.34
CA LYS A 370 10.49 13.67 15.27
C LYS A 370 10.53 15.16 14.95
N TRP A 371 9.40 15.85 14.98
CA TRP A 371 9.37 17.30 14.87
C TRP A 371 10.19 17.95 16.00
N LEU A 372 9.93 17.57 17.25
CA LEU A 372 10.61 18.15 18.42
C LEU A 372 12.12 17.85 18.46
N THR A 373 12.57 16.69 17.96
CA THR A 373 13.98 16.27 18.04
C THR A 373 14.79 16.58 16.77
N GLU A 374 14.18 16.44 15.59
CA GLU A 374 14.85 16.51 14.28
C GLU A 374 14.35 17.69 13.42
N GLY A 375 13.33 18.43 13.87
CA GLY A 375 12.69 19.48 13.07
C GLY A 375 11.96 18.95 11.83
N LEU A 376 11.58 17.66 11.82
CA LEU A 376 10.88 17.03 10.70
C LEU A 376 9.40 17.45 10.68
N ARG A 377 9.00 18.31 9.74
CA ARG A 377 7.59 18.65 9.51
C ARG A 377 6.90 17.55 8.70
N THR A 378 5.65 17.26 8.99
CA THR A 378 4.87 16.26 8.23
C THR A 378 3.67 16.91 7.58
N VAL A 379 3.47 16.63 6.29
CA VAL A 379 2.39 17.19 5.48
C VAL A 379 1.62 16.08 4.81
N ILE A 380 0.32 15.97 5.12
CA ILE A 380 -0.61 14.99 4.57
C ILE A 380 -1.55 15.72 3.61
N ILE A 381 -1.41 15.44 2.32
CA ILE A 381 -2.25 16.01 1.26
C ILE A 381 -3.41 15.07 0.98
N ILE A 382 -4.63 15.62 0.96
CA ILE A 382 -5.85 14.93 0.55
C ILE A 382 -6.49 15.73 -0.58
N ASP A 383 -6.47 15.21 -1.81
CA ASP A 383 -6.99 15.90 -2.98
C ASP A 383 -8.20 15.20 -3.59
N GLY A 384 -9.16 16.00 -4.08
CA GLY A 384 -10.36 15.52 -4.75
C GLY A 384 -11.53 15.23 -3.81
N ILE A 385 -11.64 15.93 -2.68
CA ILE A 385 -12.72 15.74 -1.69
C ILE A 385 -14.10 15.97 -2.32
N ASP A 386 -14.22 16.92 -3.26
CA ASP A 386 -15.50 17.24 -3.92
C ASP A 386 -16.14 16.05 -4.67
N HIS A 387 -15.36 15.02 -5.02
CA HIS A 387 -15.90 13.85 -5.70
C HIS A 387 -16.81 13.00 -4.80
N LEU A 388 -16.82 13.24 -3.48
CA LEU A 388 -17.77 12.64 -2.54
C LEU A 388 -19.21 13.14 -2.73
N GLU A 389 -19.44 14.39 -3.14
CA GLU A 389 -20.80 14.92 -3.38
C GLU A 389 -21.49 14.24 -4.58
N ARG A 390 -20.69 13.65 -5.49
CA ARG A 390 -21.11 13.31 -6.85
C ARG A 390 -21.35 11.80 -7.07
N GLY A 391 -21.42 11.00 -5.99
CA GLY A 391 -21.59 9.53 -6.07
C GLY A 391 -22.43 8.93 -4.93
N LYS A 392 -22.65 7.60 -4.96
CA LYS A 392 -23.20 6.88 -3.79
C LYS A 392 -22.20 7.00 -2.63
N SER A 393 -22.68 7.44 -1.47
CA SER A 393 -21.85 7.65 -0.29
C SER A 393 -21.05 6.39 0.08
N PRO A 394 -19.79 6.54 0.51
CA PRO A 394 -19.05 5.46 1.16
C PRO A 394 -19.79 4.99 2.43
N GLN A 395 -19.38 3.86 3.01
CA GLN A 395 -19.99 3.43 4.28
C GLN A 395 -19.64 4.42 5.38
N ILE A 396 -18.37 4.84 5.41
CA ILE A 396 -17.87 5.86 6.32
C ILE A 396 -17.07 6.86 5.47
N PRO A 397 -17.56 8.08 5.25
CA PRO A 397 -16.80 9.11 4.54
C PRO A 397 -15.45 9.42 5.20
N LEU A 398 -14.39 9.58 4.41
CA LEU A 398 -13.09 9.99 4.94
C LEU A 398 -13.15 11.34 5.66
N THR A 399 -14.08 12.21 5.27
CA THR A 399 -14.29 13.52 5.89
C THR A 399 -14.72 13.42 7.35
N ASP A 400 -15.39 12.33 7.71
CA ASP A 400 -15.97 12.09 9.04
C ASP A 400 -14.92 11.54 10.01
N ILE A 401 -13.78 11.07 9.49
CA ILE A 401 -12.67 10.53 10.28
C ILE A 401 -11.42 11.43 10.26
N LEU A 402 -11.52 12.62 9.64
CA LEU A 402 -10.47 13.63 9.73
C LEU A 402 -10.30 14.07 11.19
N LEU A 403 -9.05 14.32 11.60
CA LEU A 403 -8.75 14.74 12.96
C LEU A 403 -9.37 16.10 13.27
N TYR A 404 -9.82 16.30 14.51
CA TYR A 404 -10.17 17.64 14.96
C TYR A 404 -8.93 18.53 14.96
N PRO A 405 -9.04 19.83 14.61
CA PRO A 405 -7.87 20.71 14.51
C PRO A 405 -7.04 20.80 15.81
N LEU A 406 -7.68 20.67 16.97
CA LEU A 406 -7.02 20.68 18.29
C LEU A 406 -6.26 19.39 18.59
N ASP A 407 -6.61 18.29 17.92
CA ASP A 407 -5.98 16.97 18.11
C ASP A 407 -4.76 16.79 17.18
N ILE A 408 -4.47 17.75 16.30
CA ILE A 408 -3.32 17.70 15.39
C ILE A 408 -2.09 18.26 16.13
N PRO A 409 -1.05 17.44 16.39
CA PRO A 409 0.16 17.92 17.04
C PRO A 409 0.93 18.96 16.23
N GLU A 410 1.74 19.76 16.91
CA GLU A 410 2.73 20.63 16.28
C GLU A 410 3.65 19.87 15.32
N GLY A 411 3.99 20.52 14.22
CA GLY A 411 4.80 19.94 13.14
C GLY A 411 4.01 19.11 12.13
N ILE A 412 2.69 18.95 12.28
CA ILE A 412 1.85 18.14 11.40
C ILE A 412 0.77 19.00 10.72
N PHE A 413 0.65 18.86 9.41
CA PHE A 413 -0.29 19.59 8.58
C PHE A 413 -1.12 18.68 7.68
N PHE A 414 -2.37 19.07 7.48
CA PHE A 414 -3.25 18.52 6.47
C PHE A 414 -3.55 19.57 5.41
N ILE A 415 -3.32 19.24 4.14
CA ILE A 415 -3.64 20.09 3.00
C ILE A 415 -4.79 19.48 2.23
N LEU A 416 -5.90 20.19 2.15
CA LEU A 416 -7.10 19.73 1.47
C LEU A 416 -7.22 20.38 0.08
N GLY A 417 -7.26 19.57 -0.98
CA GLY A 417 -7.55 20.00 -2.34
C GLY A 417 -9.05 19.88 -2.64
N THR A 418 -9.75 21.02 -2.71
CA THR A 418 -11.22 21.06 -2.83
C THR A 418 -11.71 22.29 -3.62
N GLN A 419 -12.92 22.25 -4.16
CA GLN A 419 -13.56 23.38 -4.84
C GLN A 419 -14.32 24.24 -3.84
N ASN A 420 -14.97 23.60 -2.87
CA ASN A 420 -15.72 24.26 -1.82
C ASN A 420 -15.50 23.55 -0.47
N LEU A 421 -15.95 24.17 0.62
CA LEU A 421 -15.79 23.63 1.97
C LEU A 421 -17.00 22.80 2.43
N ASN A 422 -18.04 22.60 1.62
CA ASN A 422 -19.34 22.08 2.10
C ASN A 422 -19.21 20.73 2.81
N LEU A 423 -18.41 19.82 2.27
CA LEU A 423 -18.14 18.48 2.80
C LEU A 423 -17.23 18.42 4.03
N ILE A 424 -16.64 19.55 4.44
CA ILE A 424 -15.69 19.61 5.56
C ILE A 424 -16.46 19.88 6.87
N GLY A 425 -16.03 19.24 7.96
CA GLY A 425 -16.59 19.44 9.31
C GLY A 425 -16.52 20.90 9.78
N SER A 426 -17.46 21.31 10.65
CA SER A 426 -17.58 22.67 11.18
C SER A 426 -16.32 23.18 11.88
N GLU A 427 -15.66 22.31 12.62
CA GLU A 427 -14.49 22.59 13.43
C GLU A 427 -13.30 22.91 12.54
N ILE A 428 -13.11 22.15 11.46
CA ILE A 428 -12.10 22.41 10.44
C ILE A 428 -12.45 23.70 9.70
N LYS A 429 -13.72 23.90 9.30
CA LYS A 429 -14.18 25.14 8.64
C LYS A 429 -13.85 26.38 9.46
N TYR A 430 -14.09 26.34 10.77
CA TYR A 430 -13.77 27.46 11.68
C TYR A 430 -12.28 27.81 11.63
N THR A 431 -11.39 26.83 11.63
CA THR A 431 -9.94 27.11 11.48
C THR A 431 -9.58 27.66 10.10
N LEU A 432 -10.33 27.30 9.06
CA LEU A 432 -10.12 27.79 7.70
C LEU A 432 -10.72 29.19 7.48
N GLU A 433 -11.37 29.82 8.46
CA GLU A 433 -11.76 31.24 8.35
C GLU A 433 -10.54 32.18 8.33
N ASP A 434 -9.39 31.73 8.83
CA ASP A 434 -8.12 32.45 8.70
C ASP A 434 -7.61 32.38 7.25
N GLU A 435 -7.53 33.54 6.58
CA GLU A 435 -7.04 33.66 5.20
C GLU A 435 -5.60 33.15 5.03
N LYS A 436 -4.80 33.07 6.12
CA LYS A 436 -3.47 32.45 6.10
C LYS A 436 -3.50 30.94 5.85
N ARG A 437 -4.66 30.29 6.00
CA ARG A 437 -4.84 28.85 5.79
C ARG A 437 -5.53 28.53 4.46
N ILE A 438 -5.96 29.54 3.70
CA ILE A 438 -6.59 29.36 2.40
C ILE A 438 -5.64 29.84 1.31
N ILE A 439 -5.41 28.98 0.31
CA ILE A 439 -4.70 29.35 -0.93
C ILE A 439 -5.69 29.18 -2.08
N LYS A 440 -5.97 30.29 -2.77
CA LYS A 440 -6.84 30.29 -3.94
C LYS A 440 -5.97 30.27 -5.20
N LEU A 441 -6.13 29.22 -6.00
CA LEU A 441 -5.54 29.18 -7.33
C LEU A 441 -6.32 30.12 -8.26
N GLU A 442 -5.57 30.85 -9.06
CA GLU A 442 -6.07 31.83 -10.01
C GLU A 442 -5.69 31.41 -11.43
N ASN A 443 -6.24 32.13 -12.41
CA ASN A 443 -5.89 31.91 -13.81
C ASN A 443 -4.42 32.25 -14.06
N LEU A 444 -3.83 31.59 -15.06
CA LEU A 444 -2.45 31.80 -15.47
C LEU A 444 -2.24 33.22 -16.01
N SER A 445 -1.08 33.80 -15.70
CA SER A 445 -0.66 35.05 -16.32
C SER A 445 -0.42 34.88 -17.82
N LYS A 446 -0.50 35.98 -18.57
CA LYS A 446 -0.17 36.00 -20.01
C LYS A 446 1.20 35.37 -20.30
N ASN A 447 2.20 35.69 -19.49
CA ASN A 447 3.55 35.14 -19.63
C ASN A 447 3.57 33.61 -19.46
N SER A 448 2.85 33.08 -18.48
CA SER A 448 2.73 31.63 -18.27
C SER A 448 2.00 30.94 -19.43
N VAL A 449 0.94 31.57 -19.97
CA VAL A 449 0.25 31.07 -21.18
C VAL A 449 1.21 31.00 -22.37
N LEU A 450 2.01 32.04 -22.61
CA LEU A 450 3.01 32.05 -23.68
C LEU A 450 4.08 30.96 -23.49
N LYS A 451 4.50 30.68 -22.25
CA LYS A 451 5.41 29.56 -21.95
C LYS A 451 4.78 28.21 -22.34
N ILE A 452 3.50 28.00 -22.00
CA ILE A 452 2.76 26.77 -22.35
C ILE A 452 2.60 26.63 -23.86
N ILE A 453 2.24 27.71 -24.56
CA ILE A 453 2.11 27.71 -26.04
C ILE A 453 3.40 27.22 -26.70
N LYS A 454 4.57 27.71 -26.25
CA LYS A 454 5.88 27.32 -26.79
C LYS A 454 6.24 25.85 -26.53
N GLN A 455 5.73 25.27 -25.45
CA GLN A 455 5.92 23.86 -25.12
C GLN A 455 4.93 22.95 -25.85
N PHE A 456 3.82 23.50 -26.32
CA PHE A 456 2.81 22.75 -27.05
C PHE A 456 3.29 22.47 -28.48
N ASN A 457 3.09 21.24 -28.96
CA ASN A 457 3.59 20.81 -30.27
C ASN A 457 2.67 21.30 -31.42
N ILE A 458 2.69 22.61 -31.68
CA ILE A 458 1.96 23.24 -32.79
C ILE A 458 2.87 23.23 -34.03
N GLN A 459 2.37 22.73 -35.16
CA GLN A 459 3.17 22.49 -36.37
C GLN A 459 3.54 23.76 -37.15
N PHE A 460 3.05 24.91 -36.73
CA PHE A 460 3.28 26.22 -37.35
C PHE A 460 3.52 27.28 -36.28
N ASN A 461 4.17 28.38 -36.68
CA ASN A 461 4.42 29.49 -35.78
C ASN A 461 3.16 30.36 -35.65
N LEU A 462 2.77 30.63 -34.41
CA LEU A 462 1.72 31.60 -34.09
C LEU A 462 2.27 33.03 -34.17
N THR A 463 1.44 33.96 -34.64
CA THR A 463 1.76 35.39 -34.58
C THR A 463 1.48 35.95 -33.19
N SER A 464 2.10 37.07 -32.83
CA SER A 464 1.82 37.75 -31.54
C SER A 464 0.34 38.09 -31.35
N ASN A 465 -0.39 38.42 -32.43
CA ASN A 465 -1.83 38.67 -32.36
C ASN A 465 -2.63 37.40 -32.04
N GLN A 466 -2.21 36.25 -32.59
CA GLN A 466 -2.86 34.96 -32.31
C GLN A 466 -2.59 34.51 -30.87
N GLU A 467 -1.37 34.70 -30.38
CA GLU A 467 -1.02 34.43 -28.97
C GLU A 467 -1.87 35.28 -28.00
N ASP A 468 -2.07 36.56 -28.33
CA ASP A 468 -2.91 37.47 -27.55
C ASP A 468 -4.38 37.03 -27.54
N LEU A 469 -4.90 36.61 -28.70
CA LEU A 469 -6.26 36.13 -28.82
C LEU A 469 -6.47 34.77 -28.11
N ILE A 470 -5.46 33.89 -28.11
CA ILE A 470 -5.48 32.63 -27.32
C ILE A 470 -5.55 32.95 -25.82
N TYR A 471 -4.77 33.93 -25.35
CA TYR A 471 -4.86 34.37 -23.96
C TYR A 471 -6.23 34.95 -23.64
N GLU A 472 -6.78 35.82 -24.49
CA GLU A 472 -8.13 36.39 -24.30
C GLU A 472 -9.21 35.30 -24.25
N LYS A 473 -9.16 34.33 -25.17
CA LYS A 473 -10.15 33.25 -25.29
C LYS A 473 -10.10 32.27 -24.12
N SER A 474 -8.91 31.97 -23.60
CA SER A 474 -8.75 31.13 -22.41
C SER A 474 -8.90 31.90 -21.10
N ASN A 475 -8.73 33.22 -21.12
CA ASN A 475 -8.58 34.08 -19.95
C ASN A 475 -7.57 33.53 -18.92
N GLY A 476 -6.54 32.83 -19.39
CA GLY A 476 -5.55 32.16 -18.55
C GLY A 476 -6.03 30.89 -17.83
N HIS A 477 -7.27 30.41 -18.03
CA HIS A 477 -7.74 29.18 -17.39
C HIS A 477 -7.02 27.95 -17.98
N PRO A 478 -6.27 27.15 -17.20
CA PRO A 478 -5.40 26.09 -17.72
C PRO A 478 -6.11 25.06 -18.58
N LEU A 479 -7.23 24.51 -18.12
CA LEU A 479 -7.96 23.50 -18.89
C LEU A 479 -8.60 24.09 -20.16
N ALA A 480 -9.07 25.35 -20.10
CA ALA A 480 -9.63 26.01 -21.28
C ALA A 480 -8.55 26.29 -22.33
N LEU A 481 -7.36 26.72 -21.88
CA LEU A 481 -6.19 26.88 -22.72
C LEU A 481 -5.80 25.56 -23.39
N ILE A 482 -5.67 24.47 -22.63
CA ILE A 482 -5.29 23.17 -23.21
C ILE A 482 -6.32 22.70 -24.25
N TYR A 483 -7.62 22.86 -23.99
CA TYR A 483 -8.63 22.54 -24.99
C TYR A 483 -8.49 23.37 -26.26
N LEU A 484 -8.26 24.68 -26.11
CA LEU A 484 -8.04 25.57 -27.24
C LEU A 484 -6.77 25.19 -28.02
N LEU A 485 -5.64 24.93 -27.35
CA LEU A 485 -4.40 24.52 -28.00
C LEU A 485 -4.53 23.17 -28.71
N LYS A 486 -5.21 22.20 -28.09
CA LYS A 486 -5.54 20.91 -28.74
C LYS A 486 -6.40 21.11 -29.98
N TYR A 487 -7.39 21.98 -29.89
CA TYR A 487 -8.25 22.31 -31.02
C TYR A 487 -7.47 22.99 -32.15
N ILE A 488 -6.55 23.92 -31.83
CA ILE A 488 -5.69 24.57 -32.83
C ILE A 488 -4.69 23.58 -33.46
N SER A 489 -4.15 22.66 -32.66
CA SER A 489 -3.17 21.67 -33.12
C SER A 489 -3.70 20.65 -34.13
N SER A 490 -5.02 20.59 -34.36
CA SER A 490 -5.59 19.74 -35.41
C SER A 490 -5.54 20.35 -36.81
N PHE A 491 -5.09 21.60 -36.95
CA PHE A 491 -5.00 22.31 -38.23
C PHE A 491 -3.57 22.34 -38.75
N GLU A 492 -3.42 22.46 -40.07
CA GLU A 492 -2.12 22.39 -40.76
C GLU A 492 -1.50 23.77 -41.06
N ASN A 493 -2.27 24.88 -41.01
CA ASN A 493 -1.81 26.21 -41.40
C ASN A 493 -2.29 27.34 -40.46
N SER A 494 -1.47 28.37 -40.27
CA SER A 494 -1.71 29.51 -39.37
C SER A 494 -2.76 30.51 -39.85
N ILE A 495 -3.04 30.58 -41.16
CA ILE A 495 -3.98 31.55 -41.76
C ILE A 495 -5.45 31.18 -41.48
N GLU A 496 -5.75 29.88 -41.32
CA GLU A 496 -7.10 29.38 -41.04
C GLU A 496 -7.54 29.64 -39.59
N ILE A 497 -6.59 30.01 -38.72
CA ILE A 497 -6.78 30.10 -37.27
C ILE A 497 -7.42 31.42 -36.86
N ASP A 498 -7.21 32.51 -37.60
CA ASP A 498 -7.71 33.84 -37.20
C ASP A 498 -9.24 33.88 -37.14
N ASN A 499 -9.92 33.22 -38.08
CA ASN A 499 -11.39 33.13 -38.06
C ASN A 499 -11.87 32.14 -36.99
N LEU A 500 -11.14 31.03 -36.83
CA LEU A 500 -11.45 30.00 -35.84
C LEU A 500 -11.34 30.52 -34.41
N LEU A 501 -10.28 31.27 -34.10
CA LEU A 501 -10.11 31.89 -32.78
C LEU A 501 -11.22 32.90 -32.49
N LYS A 502 -11.69 33.65 -33.51
CA LYS A 502 -12.82 34.57 -33.34
C LYS A 502 -14.11 33.83 -32.97
N GLU A 503 -14.39 32.72 -33.64
CA GLU A 503 -15.59 31.89 -33.41
C GLU A 503 -15.51 31.02 -32.15
N TYR A 504 -14.30 30.68 -31.68
CA TYR A 504 -14.12 29.84 -30.51
C TYR A 504 -14.73 30.49 -29.25
N PRO A 505 -15.46 29.75 -28.40
CA PRO A 505 -16.07 30.31 -27.19
C PRO A 505 -15.01 30.83 -26.21
N THR A 506 -15.21 32.05 -25.72
CA THR A 506 -14.37 32.65 -24.67
C THR A 506 -14.72 32.05 -23.30
N TYR A 507 -13.73 31.57 -22.57
CA TYR A 507 -13.87 31.23 -21.15
C TYR A 507 -14.11 32.51 -20.34
N LYS A 508 -15.19 32.52 -19.55
CA LYS A 508 -15.50 33.63 -18.63
C LYS A 508 -15.26 33.23 -17.19
N THR A 509 -16.16 32.39 -16.65
CA THR A 509 -16.14 32.01 -15.23
C THR A 509 -16.17 30.51 -15.01
N LYS A 510 -16.88 29.79 -15.86
CA LYS A 510 -17.11 28.35 -15.75
C LYS A 510 -16.72 27.64 -17.02
N ILE A 511 -16.02 26.52 -16.89
CA ILE A 511 -15.60 25.72 -18.05
C ILE A 511 -16.81 25.12 -18.78
N GLU A 512 -17.90 24.91 -18.05
CA GLU A 512 -19.19 24.45 -18.54
C GLU A 512 -19.78 25.41 -19.59
N GLU A 513 -19.45 26.70 -19.57
CA GLU A 513 -19.89 27.64 -20.61
C GLU A 513 -19.27 27.29 -21.98
N VAL A 514 -18.00 26.90 -21.99
CA VAL A 514 -17.29 26.43 -23.19
C VAL A 514 -17.92 25.12 -23.67
N TYR A 515 -18.18 24.18 -22.75
CA TYR A 515 -18.84 22.92 -23.08
C TYR A 515 -20.23 23.13 -23.65
N TYR A 516 -21.02 24.02 -23.04
CA TYR A 516 -22.39 24.33 -23.44
C TYR A 516 -22.46 24.96 -24.83
N SER A 517 -21.47 25.80 -25.20
CA SER A 517 -21.37 26.34 -26.57
C SER A 517 -21.25 25.23 -27.61
N HIS A 518 -20.33 24.28 -27.40
CA HIS A 518 -20.17 23.13 -28.31
C HIS A 518 -21.33 22.13 -28.20
N TRP A 519 -21.96 21.99 -27.04
CA TRP A 519 -23.15 21.16 -26.88
C TRP A 519 -24.33 21.71 -27.69
N ASN A 520 -24.55 23.02 -27.67
CA ASN A 520 -25.66 23.63 -28.41
C ASN A 520 -25.55 23.46 -29.93
N SER A 521 -24.33 23.40 -30.48
CA SER A 521 -24.16 23.18 -31.92
C SER A 521 -24.62 21.79 -32.36
N ILE A 522 -24.63 20.80 -31.44
CA ILE A 522 -25.05 19.42 -31.72
C ILE A 522 -26.35 19.01 -31.05
N LYS A 523 -26.92 19.83 -30.15
CA LYS A 523 -28.10 19.48 -29.35
C LYS A 523 -29.34 19.22 -30.21
N SER A 524 -29.46 19.91 -31.35
CA SER A 524 -30.53 19.68 -32.34
C SER A 524 -30.36 18.34 -33.07
N GLU A 525 -29.15 17.80 -33.11
CA GLU A 525 -28.84 16.49 -33.68
C GLU A 525 -29.06 15.40 -32.62
N GLY A 526 -30.30 14.95 -32.44
CA GLY A 526 -30.67 14.00 -31.37
C GLY A 526 -29.82 12.72 -31.28
N LYS A 527 -29.23 12.29 -32.42
CA LYS A 527 -28.26 11.18 -32.47
C LYS A 527 -27.00 11.45 -31.64
N PHE A 528 -26.46 12.66 -31.67
CA PHE A 528 -25.26 13.04 -30.91
C PHE A 528 -25.56 13.19 -29.42
N VAL A 529 -26.72 13.74 -29.06
CA VAL A 529 -27.17 13.78 -27.65
C VAL A 529 -27.25 12.37 -27.07
N TRP A 530 -27.84 11.44 -27.82
CA TRP A 530 -27.96 10.04 -27.41
C TRP A 530 -26.62 9.31 -27.34
N PHE A 531 -25.71 9.63 -28.26
CA PHE A 531 -24.34 9.11 -28.28
C PHE A 531 -23.55 9.58 -27.05
N PHE A 532 -23.46 10.89 -26.83
CA PHE A 532 -22.70 11.45 -25.71
C PHE A 532 -23.28 11.03 -24.35
N GLY A 533 -24.61 10.93 -24.23
CA GLY A 533 -25.25 10.38 -23.04
C GLY A 533 -24.82 8.95 -22.73
N GLN A 534 -24.66 8.10 -23.74
CA GLN A 534 -24.21 6.72 -23.52
C GLN A 534 -22.71 6.63 -23.22
N ILE A 535 -21.84 7.24 -24.03
CA ILE A 535 -20.38 7.09 -23.82
C ILE A 535 -19.92 7.70 -22.48
N ALA A 536 -20.60 8.74 -21.98
CA ALA A 536 -20.29 9.34 -20.69
C ALA A 536 -20.56 8.38 -19.52
N ARG A 537 -21.33 7.30 -19.72
CA ARG A 537 -21.62 6.27 -18.71
C ARG A 537 -20.67 5.08 -18.75
N LEU A 538 -19.78 4.99 -19.74
CA LEU A 538 -18.74 3.95 -19.80
C LEU A 538 -17.69 4.21 -18.71
N ARG A 539 -17.23 3.15 -18.05
CA ARG A 539 -16.21 3.25 -16.98
C ARG A 539 -14.78 3.14 -17.51
N LYS A 540 -14.60 2.47 -18.65
CA LYS A 540 -13.30 2.21 -19.29
C LYS A 540 -13.11 3.13 -20.51
N PHE A 541 -12.12 2.82 -21.35
CA PHE A 541 -11.91 3.54 -22.60
C PHE A 541 -13.11 3.39 -23.54
N ILE A 542 -13.23 4.35 -24.45
CA ILE A 542 -14.18 4.36 -25.54
C ILE A 542 -13.47 3.74 -26.74
N ASP A 543 -13.92 2.57 -27.20
CA ASP A 543 -13.41 1.97 -28.44
C ASP A 543 -14.07 2.65 -29.65
N LEU A 544 -13.27 3.39 -30.41
CA LEU A 544 -13.74 4.13 -31.59
C LEU A 544 -14.28 3.19 -32.67
N LYS A 545 -13.68 2.00 -32.87
CA LYS A 545 -14.15 1.00 -33.85
C LYS A 545 -15.52 0.47 -33.48
N TRP A 546 -15.72 0.20 -32.20
CA TRP A 546 -17.03 -0.21 -31.68
C TRP A 546 -18.08 0.90 -31.84
N ILE A 547 -17.71 2.18 -31.67
CA ILE A 547 -18.67 3.28 -31.86
C ILE A 547 -19.29 3.25 -33.26
N ASN A 548 -18.47 3.09 -34.29
CA ASN A 548 -18.96 3.08 -35.66
C ASN A 548 -19.99 1.95 -35.86
N GLN A 549 -19.68 0.74 -35.39
CA GLN A 549 -20.58 -0.41 -35.47
C GLN A 549 -21.86 -0.21 -34.65
N ALA A 550 -21.74 0.20 -33.39
CA ALA A 550 -22.85 0.20 -32.45
C ALA A 550 -23.75 1.45 -32.57
N PHE A 551 -23.24 2.57 -33.07
CA PHE A 551 -23.97 3.85 -33.14
C PHE A 551 -24.16 4.35 -34.57
N GLY A 552 -23.48 3.75 -35.56
CA GLY A 552 -23.47 4.23 -36.94
C GLY A 552 -22.91 5.64 -37.06
N ILE A 553 -22.00 6.03 -36.17
CA ILE A 553 -21.34 7.34 -36.19
C ILE A 553 -19.90 7.10 -36.60
N GLU A 554 -19.49 7.71 -37.71
CA GLU A 554 -18.11 7.64 -38.14
C GLU A 554 -17.21 8.32 -37.10
N GLU A 555 -16.15 7.64 -36.71
CA GLU A 555 -15.16 8.10 -35.72
C GLU A 555 -14.60 9.49 -36.08
N ALA A 556 -14.41 9.74 -37.38
CA ALA A 556 -13.96 11.01 -37.93
C ALA A 556 -14.85 12.18 -37.49
N ASN A 557 -16.19 12.02 -37.52
CA ASN A 557 -17.12 13.09 -37.13
C ASN A 557 -17.03 13.46 -35.64
N ILE A 558 -16.71 12.48 -34.78
CA ILE A 558 -16.55 12.71 -33.33
C ILE A 558 -15.19 13.34 -33.05
N LEU A 559 -14.14 12.79 -33.65
CA LEU A 559 -12.78 13.29 -33.47
C LEU A 559 -12.56 14.65 -34.12
N GLU A 560 -13.25 15.01 -35.19
CA GLU A 560 -13.11 16.32 -35.83
C GLU A 560 -13.74 17.43 -34.96
N ARG A 561 -14.92 17.19 -34.38
CA ARG A 561 -15.68 18.20 -33.63
C ARG A 561 -15.29 18.30 -32.15
N PHE A 562 -14.84 17.20 -31.55
CA PHE A 562 -14.64 17.10 -30.09
C PHE A 562 -13.25 16.57 -29.70
N LYS A 563 -12.27 16.53 -30.62
CA LYS A 563 -10.90 16.03 -30.37
C LYS A 563 -10.30 16.54 -29.07
N GLN A 564 -10.48 17.83 -28.80
CA GLN A 564 -9.92 18.54 -27.67
C GLN A 564 -10.30 17.90 -26.33
N TYR A 565 -11.49 17.31 -26.26
CA TYR A 565 -12.02 16.66 -25.06
C TYR A 565 -11.58 15.22 -24.88
N PHE A 566 -10.84 14.66 -25.84
CA PHE A 566 -10.39 13.28 -25.79
C PHE A 566 -8.86 13.16 -25.81
N ARG A 567 -8.36 12.08 -25.21
CA ARG A 567 -7.01 11.55 -25.42
C ARG A 567 -7.16 10.24 -26.18
N VAL A 568 -6.49 10.11 -27.32
CA VAL A 568 -6.57 8.89 -28.14
C VAL A 568 -5.26 8.12 -28.06
N GLU A 569 -5.34 6.86 -27.68
CA GLU A 569 -4.23 5.90 -27.62
C GLU A 569 -4.39 4.84 -28.71
N GLN A 570 -3.26 4.40 -29.28
CA GLN A 570 -3.21 3.35 -30.31
C GLN A 570 -4.14 3.59 -31.52
N SER A 571 -4.56 4.84 -31.76
CA SER A 571 -5.49 5.28 -32.81
C SER A 571 -6.94 4.78 -32.71
N PHE A 572 -7.32 3.99 -31.69
CA PHE A 572 -8.71 3.51 -31.53
C PHE A 572 -9.26 3.57 -30.10
N ARG A 573 -8.43 3.81 -29.08
CA ARG A 573 -8.88 3.94 -27.69
C ARG A 573 -8.96 5.39 -27.30
N ALA A 574 -10.17 5.91 -27.12
CA ALA A 574 -10.38 7.27 -26.63
C ALA A 574 -10.68 7.27 -25.13
N TYR A 575 -10.12 8.25 -24.43
CA TYR A 575 -10.40 8.57 -23.03
C TYR A 575 -10.86 10.01 -22.96
N PHE A 576 -11.76 10.33 -22.03
CA PHE A 576 -12.01 11.73 -21.70
C PHE A 576 -10.70 12.36 -21.23
N PHE A 577 -10.38 13.55 -21.73
CA PHE A 577 -9.16 14.24 -21.35
C PHE A 577 -9.20 14.75 -19.91
N HIS A 578 -10.40 15.08 -19.42
CA HIS A 578 -10.64 15.53 -18.05
C HIS A 578 -12.06 15.15 -17.62
N SER A 579 -12.22 14.67 -16.38
CA SER A 579 -13.51 14.20 -15.85
C SER A 579 -14.64 15.24 -15.93
N SER A 580 -14.33 16.53 -15.79
CA SER A 580 -15.35 17.59 -15.83
C SER A 580 -16.17 17.62 -17.12
N PHE A 581 -15.61 17.24 -18.28
CA PHE A 581 -16.40 17.15 -19.51
C PHE A 581 -17.34 15.94 -19.50
N LYS A 582 -16.86 14.79 -19.01
CA LYS A 582 -17.69 13.59 -18.82
C LYS A 582 -18.87 13.89 -17.88
N GLU A 583 -18.60 14.58 -16.77
CA GLU A 583 -19.62 15.02 -15.80
C GLU A 583 -20.65 15.96 -16.44
N PHE A 584 -20.19 16.96 -17.19
CA PHE A 584 -21.07 17.85 -17.95
C PHE A 584 -22.01 17.08 -18.90
N LEU A 585 -21.47 16.09 -19.63
CA LEU A 585 -22.29 15.26 -20.54
C LEU A 585 -23.32 14.42 -19.78
N LEU A 586 -22.98 13.88 -18.61
CA LEU A 586 -23.92 13.14 -17.77
C LEU A 586 -25.10 14.03 -17.36
N GLU A 587 -24.83 15.25 -16.89
CA GLU A 587 -25.87 16.19 -16.49
C GLU A 587 -26.74 16.67 -17.67
N GLU A 588 -26.11 17.13 -18.76
CA GLU A 588 -26.85 17.70 -19.89
C GLU A 588 -27.63 16.65 -20.68
N SER A 589 -27.12 15.42 -20.77
CA SER A 589 -27.85 14.30 -21.39
C SER A 589 -29.12 13.91 -20.62
N GLN A 590 -29.14 14.12 -19.29
CA GLN A 590 -30.34 13.90 -18.47
C GLN A 590 -31.38 15.02 -18.67
N LYS A 591 -30.94 16.29 -18.76
CA LYS A 591 -31.81 17.46 -18.93
C LYS A 591 -32.49 17.54 -20.30
N SER A 592 -31.78 17.15 -21.38
CA SER A 592 -32.12 17.56 -22.76
C SER A 592 -33.37 16.92 -23.40
N LEU A 593 -34.10 16.02 -22.74
CA LEU A 593 -35.15 15.21 -23.38
C LEU A 593 -36.58 15.37 -22.78
N GLY A 594 -36.82 16.14 -21.70
CA GLY A 594 -38.19 16.40 -21.14
C GLY A 594 -38.95 15.40 -20.19
N GLU A 595 -38.33 14.43 -19.51
CA GLU A 595 -38.94 13.41 -18.59
C GLU A 595 -38.18 13.37 -17.26
N SER A 596 -38.63 12.57 -16.28
CA SER A 596 -37.99 12.46 -14.96
C SER A 596 -36.51 12.02 -15.06
N LEU A 597 -35.64 12.63 -14.25
CA LEU A 597 -34.18 12.41 -14.30
C LEU A 597 -33.77 10.94 -14.08
N LYS A 598 -34.51 10.20 -13.23
CA LYS A 598 -34.21 8.80 -12.89
C LYS A 598 -34.57 7.84 -14.02
N ASP A 599 -35.71 8.04 -14.68
CA ASP A 599 -36.18 7.16 -15.75
C ASP A 599 -35.22 7.16 -16.95
N ARG A 600 -34.49 8.27 -17.15
CA ARG A 600 -33.54 8.42 -18.25
C ARG A 600 -32.23 7.71 -18.07
N ASP A 601 -31.70 7.77 -16.87
CA ASP A 601 -30.44 7.12 -16.57
C ASP A 601 -30.59 5.62 -16.85
N LEU A 602 -31.71 5.03 -16.39
CA LEU A 602 -32.13 3.67 -16.71
C LEU A 602 -32.15 3.43 -18.23
N VAL A 603 -32.78 4.30 -19.02
CA VAL A 603 -32.87 4.15 -20.48
C VAL A 603 -31.51 4.14 -21.17
N PHE A 604 -30.58 5.02 -20.79
CA PHE A 604 -29.23 5.02 -21.34
C PHE A 604 -28.48 3.73 -21.00
N HIS A 605 -28.57 3.27 -19.74
CA HIS A 605 -27.98 2.01 -19.31
C HIS A 605 -28.58 0.81 -20.07
N ARG A 606 -29.91 0.74 -20.25
CA ARG A 606 -30.58 -0.29 -21.07
C ARG A 606 -30.13 -0.26 -22.52
N SER A 607 -29.96 0.94 -23.10
CA SER A 607 -29.49 1.10 -24.47
C SER A 607 -28.06 0.58 -24.63
N LEU A 608 -27.17 0.86 -23.67
CA LEU A 608 -25.81 0.33 -23.64
C LEU A 608 -25.81 -1.20 -23.52
N VAL A 609 -26.63 -1.79 -22.64
CA VAL A 609 -26.78 -3.25 -22.54
C VAL A 609 -27.15 -3.86 -23.90
N LYS A 610 -28.16 -3.31 -24.58
CA LYS A 610 -28.56 -3.79 -25.92
C LYS A 610 -27.43 -3.71 -26.94
N LYS A 611 -26.66 -2.61 -26.93
CA LYS A 611 -25.52 -2.44 -27.84
C LYS A 611 -24.42 -3.43 -27.54
N ILE A 612 -24.07 -3.62 -26.27
CA ILE A 612 -23.02 -4.56 -25.84
C ILE A 612 -23.40 -6.00 -26.24
N LEU A 613 -24.65 -6.41 -26.01
CA LEU A 613 -25.13 -7.75 -26.37
C LEU A 613 -25.20 -8.00 -27.88
N ASN A 614 -25.44 -6.95 -28.68
CA ASN A 614 -25.50 -7.05 -30.14
C ASN A 614 -24.15 -6.84 -30.83
N SER A 615 -23.07 -6.65 -30.07
CA SER A 615 -21.73 -6.41 -30.62
C SER A 615 -20.95 -7.71 -30.73
N ASP A 616 -20.28 -7.91 -31.88
CA ASP A 616 -19.34 -9.03 -32.09
C ASP A 616 -17.99 -8.73 -31.43
N PHE A 617 -17.99 -8.79 -30.11
CA PHE A 617 -16.77 -8.62 -29.32
C PHE A 617 -15.92 -9.88 -29.33
N SER A 618 -14.61 -9.70 -29.44
CA SER A 618 -13.67 -10.79 -29.19
C SER A 618 -13.79 -11.29 -27.74
N GLU A 619 -13.33 -12.51 -27.49
CA GLU A 619 -13.29 -13.08 -26.14
C GLU A 619 -12.49 -12.26 -25.13
N TYR A 620 -11.59 -11.40 -25.60
CA TYR A 620 -10.70 -10.57 -24.78
C TYR A 620 -11.12 -9.10 -24.75
N ASP A 621 -12.26 -8.74 -25.34
CA ASP A 621 -12.67 -7.35 -25.41
C ASP A 621 -13.10 -6.81 -24.04
N PRO A 622 -12.42 -5.78 -23.50
CA PRO A 622 -12.74 -5.23 -22.19
C PRO A 622 -14.15 -4.64 -22.08
N LEU A 623 -14.78 -4.22 -23.19
CA LEU A 623 -16.12 -3.63 -23.18
C LEU A 623 -17.21 -4.65 -22.80
N ARG A 624 -16.98 -5.94 -23.02
CA ARG A 624 -17.90 -7.02 -22.58
C ARG A 624 -18.10 -7.00 -21.07
N TYR A 625 -17.08 -6.58 -20.33
CA TYR A 625 -17.08 -6.53 -18.88
C TYR A 625 -17.83 -5.32 -18.30
N GLU A 626 -18.34 -4.42 -19.14
CA GLU A 626 -19.25 -3.36 -18.71
C GLU A 626 -20.71 -3.86 -18.54
N LEU A 627 -21.02 -5.07 -19.00
CA LEU A 627 -22.38 -5.60 -19.05
C LEU A 627 -23.08 -5.65 -17.67
N LEU A 628 -22.45 -6.28 -16.67
CA LEU A 628 -23.04 -6.40 -15.33
C LEU A 628 -23.27 -5.03 -14.68
N TYR A 629 -22.35 -4.09 -14.88
CA TYR A 629 -22.49 -2.72 -14.41
C TYR A 629 -23.70 -2.02 -15.03
N HIS A 630 -23.85 -2.08 -16.35
CA HIS A 630 -25.00 -1.45 -17.00
C HIS A 630 -26.32 -2.16 -16.69
N LEU A 631 -26.34 -3.49 -16.56
CA LEU A 631 -27.52 -4.24 -16.10
C LEU A 631 -27.97 -3.77 -14.72
N TYR A 632 -27.04 -3.66 -13.77
CA TYR A 632 -27.31 -3.21 -12.41
C TYR A 632 -27.87 -1.79 -12.38
N HIS A 633 -27.26 -0.88 -13.13
CA HIS A 633 -27.72 0.51 -13.22
C HIS A 633 -28.98 0.68 -14.07
N SER A 634 -29.38 -0.33 -14.84
CA SER A 634 -30.69 -0.37 -15.53
C SER A 634 -31.78 -1.11 -14.76
N GLU A 635 -31.47 -1.55 -13.53
CA GLU A 635 -32.34 -2.34 -12.64
C GLU A 635 -32.82 -3.66 -13.28
N GLU A 636 -32.03 -4.24 -14.18
CA GLU A 636 -32.31 -5.55 -14.80
C GLU A 636 -31.70 -6.67 -13.94
N PHE A 637 -32.09 -6.72 -12.66
CA PHE A 637 -31.51 -7.60 -11.65
C PHE A 637 -31.64 -9.10 -11.98
N ASP A 638 -32.77 -9.52 -12.55
CA ASP A 638 -33.00 -10.90 -12.98
C ASP A 638 -31.92 -11.40 -13.95
N LYS A 639 -31.51 -10.55 -14.90
CA LYS A 639 -30.47 -10.89 -15.87
C LYS A 639 -29.08 -10.98 -15.24
N ILE A 640 -28.81 -10.20 -14.21
CA ILE A 640 -27.55 -10.30 -13.45
C ILE A 640 -27.48 -11.67 -12.80
N ILE A 641 -28.57 -12.15 -12.21
CA ILE A 641 -28.61 -13.43 -11.53
C ILE A 641 -28.48 -14.60 -12.52
N GLU A 642 -29.07 -14.48 -13.70
CA GLU A 642 -28.92 -15.47 -14.77
C GLU A 642 -27.47 -15.54 -15.28
N LEU A 643 -26.79 -14.39 -15.40
CA LEU A 643 -25.44 -14.31 -15.99
C LEU A 643 -24.32 -14.55 -14.98
N ALA A 644 -24.43 -14.01 -13.77
CA ALA A 644 -23.36 -13.97 -12.77
C ALA A 644 -23.23 -15.32 -12.04
N SER A 645 -22.59 -16.28 -12.71
CA SER A 645 -22.27 -17.60 -12.18
C SER A 645 -20.80 -17.72 -11.78
N GLN A 646 -20.47 -18.76 -11.01
CA GLN A 646 -19.07 -19.08 -10.69
C GLN A 646 -18.23 -19.29 -11.96
N ASP A 647 -18.79 -19.98 -12.96
CA ASP A 647 -18.11 -20.23 -14.23
C ASP A 647 -17.89 -18.94 -15.02
N PHE A 648 -18.87 -18.03 -15.03
CA PHE A 648 -18.75 -16.72 -15.66
C PHE A 648 -17.57 -15.91 -15.09
N PHE A 649 -17.38 -15.87 -13.77
CA PHE A 649 -16.25 -15.16 -13.17
C PHE A 649 -14.91 -15.89 -13.36
N ARG A 650 -14.91 -17.22 -13.28
CA ARG A 650 -13.70 -18.04 -13.50
C ARG A 650 -13.17 -17.90 -14.93
N GLU A 651 -14.06 -17.91 -15.93
CA GLU A 651 -13.68 -17.74 -17.33
C GLU A 651 -12.91 -16.42 -17.54
N GLN A 652 -13.35 -15.34 -16.90
CA GLN A 652 -12.70 -14.04 -16.98
C GLN A 652 -11.34 -14.03 -16.30
N PHE A 653 -11.21 -14.72 -15.17
CA PHE A 653 -9.94 -14.90 -14.50
C PHE A 653 -8.94 -15.65 -15.40
N PHE A 654 -9.36 -16.73 -16.06
CA PHE A 654 -8.52 -17.46 -17.02
C PHE A 654 -8.16 -16.65 -18.27
N LYS A 655 -8.94 -15.61 -18.58
CA LYS A 655 -8.66 -14.64 -19.65
C LYS A 655 -7.84 -13.43 -19.17
N PHE A 656 -7.23 -13.53 -17.99
CA PHE A 656 -6.36 -12.50 -17.40
C PHE A 656 -7.06 -11.17 -17.13
N ARG A 657 -8.40 -11.16 -16.93
CA ARG A 657 -9.08 -9.97 -16.42
C ARG A 657 -8.53 -9.66 -15.02
N PRO A 658 -8.22 -8.39 -14.69
CA PRO A 658 -7.73 -8.01 -13.38
C PRO A 658 -8.66 -8.48 -12.26
N LEU A 659 -8.11 -9.11 -11.22
CA LEU A 659 -8.88 -9.64 -10.08
C LEU A 659 -9.77 -8.57 -9.42
N GLN A 660 -9.26 -7.35 -9.26
CA GLN A 660 -10.02 -6.23 -8.67
C GLN A 660 -11.28 -5.86 -9.48
N ASP A 661 -11.22 -5.97 -10.81
CA ASP A 661 -12.37 -5.73 -11.67
C ASP A 661 -13.41 -6.86 -11.54
N ILE A 662 -12.96 -8.11 -11.38
CA ILE A 662 -13.84 -9.27 -11.12
C ILE A 662 -14.51 -9.14 -9.75
N GLU A 663 -13.74 -8.82 -8.70
CA GLU A 663 -14.27 -8.61 -7.35
C GLU A 663 -15.31 -7.49 -7.30
N THR A 664 -15.11 -6.43 -8.09
CA THR A 664 -16.08 -5.33 -8.21
C THR A 664 -17.42 -5.83 -8.77
N ASP A 665 -17.38 -6.68 -9.80
CA ASP A 665 -18.58 -7.26 -10.39
C ASP A 665 -19.24 -8.31 -9.48
N ILE A 666 -18.46 -9.07 -8.71
CA ILE A 666 -18.98 -9.96 -7.66
C ILE A 666 -19.73 -9.13 -6.59
N LYS A 667 -19.18 -7.98 -6.18
CA LYS A 667 -19.86 -7.08 -5.23
C LYS A 667 -21.18 -6.54 -5.81
N ILE A 668 -21.24 -6.26 -7.11
CA ILE A 668 -22.50 -5.88 -7.80
C ILE A 668 -23.52 -7.02 -7.71
N PHE A 669 -23.10 -8.26 -7.96
CA PHE A 669 -23.97 -9.43 -7.84
C PHE A 669 -24.48 -9.64 -6.40
N LEU A 670 -23.61 -9.56 -5.40
CA LEU A 670 -23.99 -9.69 -3.99
C LEU A 670 -24.96 -8.58 -3.54
N ASP A 671 -24.73 -7.33 -3.94
CA ASP A 671 -25.66 -6.23 -3.66
C ASP A 671 -27.00 -6.43 -4.38
N THR A 672 -26.99 -7.03 -5.57
CA THR A 672 -28.22 -7.38 -6.31
C THR A 672 -29.07 -8.39 -5.53
N ILE A 673 -28.46 -9.47 -5.02
CA ILE A 673 -29.15 -10.46 -4.17
C ILE A 673 -29.76 -9.77 -2.95
N ASN A 674 -28.98 -8.98 -2.21
CA ASN A 674 -29.44 -8.27 -1.02
C ASN A 674 -30.62 -7.32 -1.28
N ARG A 675 -30.70 -6.73 -2.47
CA ARG A 675 -31.82 -5.87 -2.87
C ARG A 675 -33.08 -6.66 -3.18
N MET A 676 -32.95 -7.79 -3.87
CA MET A 676 -34.10 -8.64 -4.18
C MET A 676 -34.67 -9.37 -2.96
N GLU A 677 -33.87 -9.65 -1.93
CA GLU A 677 -34.36 -10.23 -0.67
C GLU A 677 -35.13 -9.22 0.20
N LYS A 678 -34.93 -7.91 -0.02
CA LYS A 678 -35.55 -6.82 0.74
C LYS A 678 -36.74 -6.14 0.06
N GLY A 679 -36.94 -6.39 -1.24
CA GLY A 679 -38.09 -5.91 -2.02
C GLY A 679 -39.13 -7.00 -2.17
#